data_AF-A0A2T4JFT5-F1
#
_entry.id   AF-A0A2T4JFT5-F1
#
_cell.length_a   1.000
_cell.length_b   1.000
_cell.length_c   1.000
_cell.angle_alpha   90.00
_cell.angle_beta   90.00
_cell.angle_gamma   90.00
#
_symmetry.space_group_name_H-M   'P 1'
#
loop_
_entity.id
_entity.type
_entity.pdbx_description
1 polymer ?
#
loop_
_entity_poly.entity_id
_entity_poly.type
_entity_poly.pdbx_seq_one_letter_code
_entity_poly.pdbx_strand_id
1 'polypeptide(L)'
;MSIHAHFDKADRIERLDEAPIVLRFEPMFPRDLKRREMHGNRRGGDLTHIRAHLSHLNWQEIGGPDWIDRLNARIAQAAQENLQEEIDARTRKGRHKEAREVSRRGLVDPWKYTRLGPLREGVLTVNKRWLGGTGLEEWDLRRVFDFLDSAMDFLTENFPGDQLLEVHADVDEEAFHLHFVVGVWVEKFSENRGRQRLLQPSANPLIARYEHAQDVAGEAFLALGIHRGERRAEAVRQALAAGLEVPEPRRHIPPTQWRREQRRLALEDRDRIREAARAEAAATVADGVALAKSAVKKSRKRSIAEAKARKAETDRQVAAAERDRTRAEAQAEVALRAKREAEDARREADRQAEAARAQSVRIIGSANDRAGVILSDAKLVGTKALKKARKRAARETQAQHDEVRCMKAETAIELRRGQLAAAFVRGRTFRLQERANSLSRDIETKAQIWAERERQHREAELRLARIEQERTAAEAAITQAKDAAAGILATAETRVEEARQALAKADADRIEAEGLVSAAREKASRITEAAEDRAGVIVADATALATVTLRKSRKRAIAEARTRRAETDRAAAVAEREREAAETRAEQARQAQARAEAEREAAAEAAMAAQAEAARVQQAAEAAADRIRTEAVAAAEVEQARADAARQARDEAEAARLAADQAAAEVIGKADAERAEAARATTRAQVVTAGLAALTEEMAAGTLGVREGGRVIARAPELLRPAFPEIGPAVRAAATVAEQTRAARREADAVGRTTEEEREAAKEEIARKRAAATAAIAKEREVARDELERQRLAVTADLDMKRADLDRQETEVKKQWAFLGTLLERFEPLLRKLMQWLSHPDLPSSMKDEGIGLAAEAFSVLGALRQDDPDP
;
A
#
# COMPACT_ATOMS: atom_id res chain seq x y z
N MET A 1 -12.84 2.99 22.93
CA MET A 1 -12.01 2.27 21.94
C MET A 1 -11.51 3.32 20.96
N SER A 2 -10.20 3.49 20.81
CA SER A 2 -9.62 4.45 19.85
C SER A 2 -9.86 3.98 18.42
N ILE A 3 -10.13 4.91 17.51
CA ILE A 3 -10.14 4.65 16.07
C ILE A 3 -8.85 5.21 15.48
N HIS A 4 -8.03 4.29 14.98
CA HIS A 4 -6.82 4.63 14.27
C HIS A 4 -7.15 4.76 12.78
N ALA A 5 -6.61 5.78 12.12
CA ALA A 5 -6.82 6.01 10.68
C ALA A 5 -6.13 4.95 9.81
N HIS A 6 -5.11 4.28 10.38
CA HIS A 6 -4.44 3.07 9.91
C HIS A 6 -4.07 2.26 11.17
N PHE A 7 -4.23 0.94 11.12
CA PHE A 7 -3.93 0.06 12.25
C PHE A 7 -2.42 -0.09 12.54
N ASP A 8 -1.57 0.47 11.68
CA ASP A 8 -0.12 0.24 11.68
C ASP A 8 0.66 1.02 12.77
N LYS A 9 -0.05 1.84 13.56
CA LYS A 9 0.52 2.57 14.71
C LYS A 9 -0.50 2.62 15.86
N ALA A 10 -0.62 1.51 16.58
CA ALA A 10 -1.22 1.52 17.91
C ALA A 10 -0.08 1.49 18.94
N ASP A 11 -0.05 2.47 19.85
CA ASP A 11 0.71 2.34 21.09
C ASP A 11 0.33 1.01 21.75
N ARG A 12 1.30 0.25 22.26
CA ARG A 12 1.08 -1.02 22.96
C ARG A 12 -0.09 -0.87 23.94
N ILE A 13 -1.23 -1.46 23.60
CA ILE A 13 -2.44 -1.32 24.39
C ILE A 13 -2.31 -2.23 25.60
N GLU A 14 -2.51 -1.69 26.80
CA GLU A 14 -2.48 -2.49 28.04
C GLU A 14 -3.54 -3.60 27.97
N ARG A 15 -3.06 -4.84 28.09
CA ARG A 15 -3.86 -6.06 28.00
C ARG A 15 -4.81 -6.14 29.19
N LEU A 16 -6.02 -6.62 28.96
CA LEU A 16 -6.98 -6.89 30.03
C LEU A 16 -6.97 -8.37 30.40
N ASP A 17 -6.88 -8.67 31.69
CA ASP A 17 -7.09 -10.03 32.19
C ASP A 17 -8.57 -10.36 32.38
N GLU A 18 -9.38 -9.32 32.64
CA GLU A 18 -10.83 -9.44 32.79
C GLU A 18 -11.57 -8.48 31.85
N ALA A 19 -12.69 -8.94 31.30
CA ALA A 19 -13.54 -8.12 30.44
C ALA A 19 -15.00 -8.58 30.49
N PRO A 20 -15.98 -7.69 30.24
CA PRO A 20 -17.36 -8.12 30.11
C PRO A 20 -17.60 -8.82 28.77
N ILE A 21 -18.41 -9.89 28.78
CA ILE A 21 -18.93 -10.53 27.57
C ILE A 21 -19.88 -9.57 26.84
N VAL A 22 -19.83 -9.58 25.51
CA VAL A 22 -20.77 -8.85 24.66
C VAL A 22 -21.62 -9.85 23.89
N LEU A 23 -22.85 -10.04 24.34
CA LEU A 23 -23.90 -10.77 23.61
C LEU A 23 -25.00 -9.77 23.22
N ARG A 24 -25.35 -9.72 21.93
CA ARG A 24 -26.46 -8.90 21.44
C ARG A 24 -27.29 -9.59 20.38
N PHE A 25 -28.61 -9.44 20.45
CA PHE A 25 -29.54 -9.88 19.42
C PHE A 25 -30.10 -8.71 18.61
N GLU A 26 -30.09 -8.84 17.29
CA GLU A 26 -30.73 -7.96 16.33
C GLU A 26 -31.93 -8.65 15.67
N PRO A 27 -33.10 -8.00 15.65
CA PRO A 27 -34.23 -8.37 14.82
C PRO A 27 -33.88 -8.58 13.34
N MET A 28 -34.36 -9.67 12.74
CA MET A 28 -34.13 -9.95 11.32
C MET A 28 -35.36 -10.59 10.66
N PHE A 29 -35.63 -10.21 9.40
CA PHE A 29 -36.57 -10.90 8.52
C PHE A 29 -35.83 -11.76 7.48
N PRO A 30 -36.47 -12.80 6.92
CA PRO A 30 -35.86 -13.60 5.86
C PRO A 30 -35.36 -12.78 4.65
N ARG A 31 -36.04 -11.68 4.30
CA ARG A 31 -35.60 -10.76 3.23
C ARG A 31 -34.28 -10.03 3.54
N ASP A 32 -33.91 -9.92 4.80
CA ASP A 32 -32.70 -9.21 5.24
C ASP A 32 -31.45 -10.11 5.15
N LEU A 33 -31.64 -11.44 5.04
CA LEU A 33 -30.58 -12.44 4.98
C LEU A 33 -29.59 -12.18 3.83
N LYS A 34 -30.08 -11.75 2.66
CA LYS A 34 -29.21 -11.45 1.52
C LYS A 34 -28.29 -10.27 1.77
N ARG A 35 -28.74 -9.25 2.50
CA ARG A 35 -27.89 -8.13 2.90
C ARG A 35 -26.82 -8.59 3.88
N ARG A 36 -27.19 -9.47 4.80
CA ARG A 36 -26.27 -10.05 5.77
C ARG A 36 -25.23 -10.95 5.08
N GLU A 37 -25.65 -11.78 4.13
CA GLU A 37 -24.75 -12.59 3.29
C GLU A 37 -23.77 -11.72 2.50
N MET A 38 -24.24 -10.60 1.91
CA MET A 38 -23.35 -9.64 1.26
C MET A 38 -22.31 -9.05 2.22
N HIS A 39 -22.69 -8.78 3.47
CA HIS A 39 -21.76 -8.29 4.48
C HIS A 39 -20.77 -9.36 4.93
N GLY A 40 -21.23 -10.58 5.20
CA GLY A 40 -20.37 -11.73 5.54
C GLY A 40 -19.34 -12.01 4.45
N ASN A 41 -19.76 -11.98 3.18
CA ASN A 41 -18.89 -12.13 2.02
C ASN A 41 -18.08 -10.86 1.65
N ARG A 42 -18.17 -9.79 2.44
CA ARG A 42 -17.50 -8.50 2.20
C ARG A 42 -17.79 -7.89 0.82
N ARG A 43 -18.97 -8.15 0.24
CA ARG A 43 -19.44 -7.64 -1.07
C ARG A 43 -20.27 -6.37 -0.98
N GLY A 44 -20.71 -5.98 0.22
CA GLY A 44 -21.48 -4.76 0.42
C GLY A 44 -21.68 -4.40 1.88
N GLY A 45 -22.07 -3.15 2.12
CA GLY A 45 -22.14 -2.56 3.46
C GLY A 45 -21.00 -1.57 3.71
N ASP A 46 -20.80 -1.19 4.97
CA ASP A 46 -19.69 -0.32 5.39
C ASP A 46 -18.42 -1.14 5.56
N LEU A 47 -17.60 -1.23 4.52
CA LEU A 47 -16.36 -2.02 4.52
C LEU A 47 -15.14 -1.22 5.00
N THR A 48 -15.31 0.02 5.50
CA THR A 48 -14.19 0.94 5.79
C THR A 48 -13.29 0.53 6.97
N HIS A 49 -13.66 -0.53 7.67
CA HIS A 49 -12.99 -1.07 8.85
C HIS A 49 -12.52 -2.51 8.65
N ILE A 50 -12.83 -3.08 7.49
CA ILE A 50 -12.46 -4.43 7.11
C ILE A 50 -11.04 -4.42 6.56
N ARG A 51 -10.20 -5.32 7.06
CA ARG A 51 -8.89 -5.61 6.49
C ARG A 51 -9.07 -6.61 5.36
N ALA A 52 -9.28 -6.11 4.14
CA ALA A 52 -9.61 -6.94 2.98
C ALA A 52 -8.63 -8.10 2.72
N HIS A 53 -7.34 -7.91 3.03
CA HIS A 53 -6.33 -8.96 2.87
C HIS A 53 -6.48 -10.10 3.89
N LEU A 54 -7.21 -9.92 5.00
CA LEU A 54 -7.51 -10.94 6.01
C LEU A 54 -8.89 -11.59 5.82
N SER A 55 -9.76 -11.05 4.96
CA SER A 55 -11.14 -11.56 4.82
C SER A 55 -11.22 -13.02 4.36
N HIS A 56 -10.17 -13.53 3.71
CA HIS A 56 -10.06 -14.95 3.35
C HIS A 56 -9.84 -15.89 4.55
N LEU A 57 -9.51 -15.33 5.71
CA LEU A 57 -9.35 -16.04 6.97
C LEU A 57 -10.63 -16.08 7.79
N ASN A 58 -11.71 -15.40 7.38
CA ASN A 58 -13.03 -15.56 7.99
C ASN A 58 -13.60 -16.92 7.61
N TRP A 59 -14.41 -17.51 8.49
CA TRP A 59 -15.00 -18.82 8.23
C TRP A 59 -16.36 -18.99 8.87
N GLN A 60 -17.03 -20.07 8.48
CA GLN A 60 -18.36 -20.42 8.95
C GLN A 60 -18.29 -21.72 9.73
N GLU A 61 -18.59 -21.67 11.04
CA GLU A 61 -18.64 -22.83 11.93
C GLU A 61 -19.89 -23.68 11.70
N ILE A 62 -21.04 -23.02 11.47
CA ILE A 62 -22.34 -23.68 11.28
C ILE A 62 -23.07 -23.09 10.08
N GLY A 63 -23.76 -23.95 9.33
CA GLY A 63 -24.70 -23.59 8.26
C GLY A 63 -24.22 -23.99 6.87
N GLY A 64 -22.93 -23.86 6.55
CA GLY A 64 -22.44 -24.02 5.18
C GLY A 64 -23.04 -22.98 4.21
N PRO A 65 -22.60 -22.96 2.94
CA PRO A 65 -22.91 -21.88 2.01
C PRO A 65 -24.39 -21.79 1.58
N ASP A 66 -25.16 -22.88 1.64
CA ASP A 66 -26.55 -22.99 1.18
C ASP A 66 -27.58 -22.82 2.32
N TRP A 67 -27.16 -22.42 3.52
CA TRP A 67 -28.04 -22.36 4.69
C TRP A 67 -29.25 -21.43 4.52
N ILE A 68 -29.09 -20.32 3.80
CA ILE A 68 -30.15 -19.36 3.50
C ILE A 68 -31.21 -20.01 2.60
N ASP A 69 -30.76 -20.74 1.58
CA ASP A 69 -31.65 -21.45 0.66
C ASP A 69 -32.41 -22.56 1.37
N ARG A 70 -31.73 -23.34 2.23
CA ARG A 70 -32.39 -24.34 3.07
C ARG A 70 -33.43 -23.73 4.01
N LEU A 71 -33.13 -22.59 4.64
CA LEU A 71 -34.08 -21.88 5.49
C LEU A 71 -35.30 -21.40 4.70
N ASN A 72 -35.08 -20.79 3.54
CA ASN A 72 -36.17 -20.30 2.67
C ASN A 72 -37.05 -21.46 2.18
N ALA A 73 -36.45 -22.59 1.79
CA ALA A 73 -37.17 -23.80 1.43
C ALA A 73 -38.03 -24.32 2.60
N ARG A 74 -37.46 -24.35 3.82
CA ARG A 74 -38.19 -24.74 5.04
C ARG A 74 -39.34 -23.79 5.38
N ILE A 75 -39.17 -22.49 5.17
CA ILE A 75 -40.22 -21.49 5.33
C ILE A 75 -41.36 -21.74 4.33
N ALA A 76 -41.02 -21.95 3.06
CA ALA A 76 -42.01 -22.22 2.02
C ALA A 76 -42.76 -23.54 2.29
N GLN A 77 -42.04 -24.59 2.70
CA GLN A 77 -42.63 -25.87 3.10
C GLN A 77 -43.58 -25.70 4.28
N ALA A 78 -43.15 -25.04 5.36
CA ALA A 78 -44.00 -24.80 6.53
C ALA A 78 -45.25 -23.98 6.16
N ALA A 79 -45.14 -22.99 5.27
CA ALA A 79 -46.29 -22.22 4.79
C ALA A 79 -47.30 -23.11 4.03
N GLN A 80 -46.83 -24.03 3.19
CA GLN A 80 -47.67 -24.98 2.45
C GLN A 80 -48.35 -25.98 3.38
N GLU A 81 -47.59 -26.61 4.27
CA GLU A 81 -48.10 -27.56 5.27
C GLU A 81 -49.15 -26.88 6.17
N ASN A 82 -48.87 -25.65 6.64
CA ASN A 82 -49.80 -24.89 7.46
C ASN A 82 -51.11 -24.57 6.74
N LEU A 83 -51.05 -24.24 5.44
CA LEU A 83 -52.23 -23.97 4.64
C LEU A 83 -53.08 -25.23 4.48
N GLN A 84 -52.45 -26.36 4.15
CA GLN A 84 -53.13 -27.64 3.97
C GLN A 84 -53.79 -28.11 5.27
N GLU A 85 -53.07 -28.07 6.40
CA GLU A 85 -53.59 -28.40 7.72
C GLU A 85 -54.78 -27.51 8.12
N GLU A 86 -54.74 -26.22 7.78
CA GLU A 86 -55.84 -25.30 8.08
C GLU A 86 -57.10 -25.61 7.25
N ILE A 87 -56.92 -25.96 5.96
CA ILE A 87 -58.02 -26.40 5.09
C ILE A 87 -58.62 -27.71 5.60
N ASP A 88 -57.78 -28.68 5.95
CA ASP A 88 -58.21 -30.01 6.39
C ASP A 88 -58.89 -29.96 7.77
N ALA A 89 -58.38 -29.16 8.69
CA ALA A 89 -59.00 -28.95 10.00
C ALA A 89 -60.41 -28.33 9.86
N ARG A 90 -60.57 -27.30 9.03
CA ARG A 90 -61.88 -26.67 8.78
C ARG A 90 -62.84 -27.60 8.04
N THR A 91 -62.33 -28.39 7.10
CA THR A 91 -63.12 -29.39 6.35
C THR A 91 -63.62 -30.51 7.26
N ARG A 92 -62.76 -31.04 8.14
CA ARG A 92 -63.16 -32.03 9.16
C ARG A 92 -64.24 -31.52 10.11
N LYS A 93 -64.31 -30.21 10.36
CA LYS A 93 -65.36 -29.56 11.15
C LYS A 93 -66.62 -29.19 10.34
N GLY A 94 -66.71 -29.59 9.07
CA GLY A 94 -67.83 -29.26 8.18
C GLY A 94 -67.90 -27.79 7.73
N ARG A 95 -66.86 -26.99 7.98
CA ARG A 95 -66.83 -25.55 7.66
C ARG A 95 -66.30 -25.28 6.25
N HIS A 96 -66.93 -25.87 5.23
CA HIS A 96 -66.44 -25.83 3.85
C HIS A 96 -66.33 -24.42 3.26
N LYS A 97 -67.22 -23.48 3.64
CA LYS A 97 -67.14 -22.08 3.19
C LYS A 97 -65.86 -21.40 3.68
N GLU A 98 -65.53 -21.61 4.95
CA GLU A 98 -64.31 -21.10 5.56
C GLU A 98 -63.05 -21.77 4.98
N ALA A 99 -63.09 -23.08 4.72
CA ALA A 99 -61.99 -23.79 4.05
C ALA A 99 -61.71 -23.23 2.64
N ARG A 100 -62.76 -22.92 1.85
CA ARG A 100 -62.64 -22.26 0.54
C ARG A 100 -62.08 -20.84 0.66
N GLU A 101 -62.40 -20.12 1.73
CA GLU A 101 -61.85 -18.79 1.99
C GLU A 101 -60.36 -18.85 2.33
N VAL A 102 -59.93 -19.79 3.17
CA VAL A 102 -58.52 -20.05 3.46
C VAL A 102 -57.76 -20.45 2.20
N SER A 103 -58.32 -21.35 1.40
CA SER A 103 -57.74 -21.75 0.11
C SER A 103 -57.56 -20.55 -0.84
N ARG A 104 -58.54 -19.63 -0.90
CA ARG A 104 -58.41 -18.38 -1.68
C ARG A 104 -57.40 -17.39 -1.11
N ARG A 105 -57.24 -17.32 0.22
CA ARG A 105 -56.21 -16.49 0.87
C ARG A 105 -54.81 -16.97 0.47
N GLY A 106 -54.63 -18.28 0.34
CA GLY A 106 -53.35 -18.89 -0.03
C GLY A 106 -52.35 -18.91 1.12
N LEU A 107 -51.07 -18.98 0.75
CA LEU A 107 -49.95 -19.11 1.69
C LEU A 107 -49.83 -17.88 2.58
N VAL A 108 -49.50 -18.13 3.84
CA VAL A 108 -49.19 -17.10 4.82
C VAL A 108 -47.85 -17.45 5.44
N ASP A 109 -47.02 -16.43 5.65
CA ASP A 109 -45.76 -16.57 6.35
C ASP A 109 -45.95 -17.36 7.66
N PRO A 110 -45.10 -18.36 7.95
CA PRO A 110 -45.21 -19.20 9.14
C PRO A 110 -44.73 -18.47 10.40
N TRP A 111 -45.10 -17.20 10.59
CA TRP A 111 -44.86 -16.45 11.81
C TRP A 111 -45.93 -15.39 12.01
N LYS A 112 -46.11 -14.95 13.26
CA LYS A 112 -46.92 -13.75 13.52
C LYS A 112 -46.12 -12.52 13.13
N TYR A 113 -46.71 -11.63 12.33
CA TYR A 113 -46.08 -10.36 12.02
C TYR A 113 -45.78 -9.59 13.32
N THR A 114 -44.51 -9.24 13.50
CA THR A 114 -44.04 -8.32 14.54
C THR A 114 -43.05 -7.36 13.89
N ARG A 115 -42.86 -6.18 14.49
CA ARG A 115 -41.82 -5.24 14.03
C ARG A 115 -40.41 -5.80 14.14
N LEU A 116 -40.22 -6.84 14.96
CA LEU A 116 -38.91 -7.44 15.26
C LEU A 116 -38.57 -8.66 14.39
N GLY A 117 -39.44 -9.05 13.46
CA GLY A 117 -39.19 -10.20 12.60
C GLY A 117 -39.13 -11.56 13.31
N PRO A 118 -39.10 -12.67 12.52
CA PRO A 118 -39.12 -14.04 13.03
C PRO A 118 -37.73 -14.64 13.29
N LEU A 119 -36.63 -13.94 12.98
CA LEU A 119 -35.26 -14.40 13.18
C LEU A 119 -34.51 -13.45 14.12
N ARG A 120 -33.41 -13.94 14.71
CA ARG A 120 -32.44 -13.10 15.43
C ARG A 120 -31.06 -13.32 14.87
N GLU A 121 -30.36 -12.23 14.57
CA GLU A 121 -28.92 -12.24 14.41
C GLU A 121 -28.28 -11.94 15.77
N GLY A 122 -27.41 -12.81 16.23
CA GLY A 122 -26.62 -12.62 17.41
C GLY A 122 -25.21 -12.13 17.07
N VAL A 123 -24.68 -11.24 17.88
CA VAL A 123 -23.25 -10.91 17.90
C VAL A 123 -22.69 -11.33 19.25
N LEU A 124 -21.62 -12.10 19.24
CA LEU A 124 -20.90 -12.58 20.42
C LEU A 124 -19.41 -12.20 20.31
N THR A 125 -18.93 -11.40 21.26
CA THR A 125 -17.55 -10.89 21.26
C THR A 125 -17.10 -10.46 22.65
N VAL A 126 -15.83 -10.06 22.76
CA VAL A 126 -15.20 -9.51 23.95
C VAL A 126 -14.32 -8.32 23.55
N ASN A 127 -13.91 -7.51 24.53
CA ASN A 127 -13.05 -6.36 24.27
C ASN A 127 -11.73 -6.80 23.62
N LYS A 128 -11.33 -6.11 22.53
CA LYS A 128 -10.08 -6.35 21.81
C LYS A 128 -8.81 -6.37 22.70
N ARG A 129 -8.80 -5.60 23.78
CA ARG A 129 -7.69 -5.62 24.76
C ARG A 129 -7.56 -6.92 25.54
N TRP A 130 -8.66 -7.65 25.73
CA TRP A 130 -8.62 -8.99 26.33
C TRP A 130 -8.07 -10.02 25.34
N LEU A 131 -8.38 -9.85 24.05
CA LEU A 131 -7.83 -10.67 22.97
C LEU A 131 -6.32 -10.42 22.79
N GLY A 132 -5.80 -9.25 23.14
CA GLY A 132 -4.37 -8.93 23.10
C GLY A 132 -4.05 -7.58 22.44
N GLY A 133 -4.97 -7.06 21.63
CA GLY A 133 -4.75 -5.83 20.87
C GLY A 133 -5.81 -5.62 19.78
N THR A 134 -5.51 -4.82 18.75
CA THR A 134 -6.43 -4.48 17.67
C THR A 134 -6.10 -5.24 16.38
N GLY A 135 -6.98 -6.15 15.97
CA GLY A 135 -6.80 -7.01 14.80
C GLY A 135 -5.92 -8.24 15.05
N LEU A 136 -6.02 -9.19 14.11
CA LEU A 136 -5.49 -10.55 14.22
C LEU A 136 -3.99 -10.63 14.58
N GLU A 137 -3.18 -9.71 14.08
CA GLU A 137 -1.72 -9.68 14.25
C GLU A 137 -1.30 -9.33 15.68
N GLU A 138 -2.17 -8.68 16.46
CA GLU A 138 -1.93 -8.36 17.88
C GLU A 138 -2.65 -9.32 18.84
N TRP A 139 -3.51 -10.20 18.33
CA TRP A 139 -4.27 -11.10 19.19
C TRP A 139 -3.40 -12.26 19.71
N ASP A 140 -3.66 -12.62 20.96
CA ASP A 140 -3.26 -13.90 21.53
C ASP A 140 -4.20 -14.98 20.98
N LEU A 141 -3.72 -15.70 19.97
CA LEU A 141 -4.50 -16.73 19.28
C LEU A 141 -5.05 -17.80 20.24
N ARG A 142 -4.35 -18.10 21.34
CA ARG A 142 -4.85 -19.05 22.33
C ARG A 142 -6.13 -18.52 22.98
N ARG A 143 -6.17 -17.25 23.37
CA ARG A 143 -7.38 -16.63 23.92
C ARG A 143 -8.52 -16.56 22.90
N VAL A 144 -8.20 -16.36 21.62
CA VAL A 144 -9.20 -16.39 20.54
C VAL A 144 -9.83 -17.77 20.43
N PHE A 145 -9.03 -18.84 20.41
CA PHE A 145 -9.54 -20.21 20.34
C PHE A 145 -10.27 -20.63 21.62
N ASP A 146 -9.73 -20.32 22.81
CA ASP A 146 -10.41 -20.61 24.09
C ASP A 146 -11.80 -19.91 24.15
N PHE A 147 -11.87 -18.67 23.63
CA PHE A 147 -13.13 -17.93 23.51
C PHE A 147 -14.07 -18.56 22.49
N LEU A 148 -13.57 -18.97 21.33
CA LEU A 148 -14.36 -19.63 20.28
C LEU A 148 -14.97 -20.94 20.80
N ASP A 149 -14.16 -21.79 21.46
CA ASP A 149 -14.63 -23.06 22.02
C ASP A 149 -15.76 -22.82 23.03
N SER A 150 -15.54 -21.91 23.99
CA SER A 150 -16.57 -21.54 24.98
C SER A 150 -17.81 -20.93 24.33
N ALA A 151 -17.64 -20.19 23.23
CA ALA A 151 -18.74 -19.62 22.46
C ALA A 151 -19.54 -20.69 21.71
N MET A 152 -18.88 -21.67 21.11
CA MET A 152 -19.54 -22.78 20.41
C MET A 152 -20.31 -23.67 21.38
N ASP A 153 -19.73 -23.98 22.55
CA ASP A 153 -20.42 -24.69 23.63
C ASP A 153 -21.66 -23.92 24.08
N PHE A 154 -21.51 -22.63 24.40
CA PHE A 154 -22.62 -21.78 24.80
C PHE A 154 -23.74 -21.73 23.75
N LEU A 155 -23.40 -21.53 22.47
CA LEU A 155 -24.37 -21.41 21.39
C LEU A 155 -25.10 -22.71 21.11
N THR A 156 -24.39 -23.85 21.06
CA THR A 156 -24.99 -25.16 20.77
C THR A 156 -25.86 -25.66 21.92
N GLU A 157 -25.47 -25.40 23.18
CA GLU A 157 -26.27 -25.74 24.35
C GLU A 157 -27.58 -24.93 24.41
N ASN A 158 -27.49 -23.62 24.13
CA ASN A 158 -28.62 -22.71 24.35
C ASN A 158 -29.52 -22.50 23.12
N PHE A 159 -29.06 -22.87 21.92
CA PHE A 159 -29.85 -22.90 20.69
C PHE A 159 -29.87 -24.30 20.07
N PRO A 160 -30.43 -25.29 20.80
CA PRO A 160 -30.30 -26.70 20.44
C PRO A 160 -31.10 -27.07 19.19
N GLY A 161 -30.73 -28.22 18.62
CA GLY A 161 -31.40 -28.79 17.45
C GLY A 161 -31.14 -27.96 16.20
N ASP A 162 -32.21 -27.54 15.53
CA ASP A 162 -32.14 -26.77 14.29
C ASP A 162 -32.44 -25.28 14.50
N GLN A 163 -32.34 -24.80 15.75
CA GLN A 163 -32.53 -23.39 16.09
C GLN A 163 -31.37 -22.52 15.63
N LEU A 164 -30.13 -22.99 15.84
CA LEU A 164 -28.92 -22.33 15.37
C LEU A 164 -28.74 -22.62 13.88
N LEU A 165 -29.04 -21.62 13.05
CA LEU A 165 -29.03 -21.74 11.60
C LEU A 165 -27.62 -21.52 11.04
N GLU A 166 -26.84 -20.70 11.73
CA GLU A 166 -25.53 -20.28 11.25
C GLU A 166 -24.66 -19.71 12.38
N VAL A 167 -23.35 -19.90 12.28
CA VAL A 167 -22.32 -19.19 13.03
C VAL A 167 -21.17 -18.85 12.08
N HIS A 168 -20.79 -17.58 12.02
CA HIS A 168 -19.73 -17.03 11.16
C HIS A 168 -18.75 -16.24 12.01
N ALA A 169 -17.46 -16.52 11.86
CA ALA A 169 -16.37 -15.93 12.62
C ALA A 169 -15.63 -14.89 11.78
N ASP A 170 -15.54 -13.67 12.33
CA ASP A 170 -14.91 -12.53 11.67
C ASP A 170 -13.58 -12.19 12.37
N VAL A 171 -12.48 -12.34 11.63
CA VAL A 171 -11.10 -12.05 12.08
C VAL A 171 -10.48 -10.84 11.38
N ASP A 172 -11.12 -10.33 10.32
CA ASP A 172 -10.65 -9.22 9.50
C ASP A 172 -11.06 -7.82 10.02
N GLU A 173 -11.51 -7.75 11.27
CA GLU A 173 -11.97 -6.52 11.95
C GLU A 173 -11.13 -6.17 13.19
N GLU A 174 -11.53 -5.14 13.95
CA GLU A 174 -10.79 -4.67 15.14
C GLU A 174 -10.74 -5.70 16.28
N ALA A 175 -11.80 -6.49 16.44
CA ALA A 175 -11.96 -7.47 17.50
C ALA A 175 -12.55 -8.75 16.90
N PHE A 176 -12.10 -9.91 17.40
CA PHE A 176 -12.71 -11.18 17.06
C PHE A 176 -14.18 -11.19 17.49
N HIS A 177 -15.08 -11.55 16.59
CA HIS A 177 -16.49 -11.67 16.91
C HIS A 177 -17.19 -12.68 16.04
N LEU A 178 -18.26 -13.24 16.60
CA LEU A 178 -19.13 -14.20 15.92
C LEU A 178 -20.45 -13.52 15.56
N HIS A 179 -20.83 -13.65 14.31
CA HIS A 179 -22.21 -13.45 13.86
C HIS A 179 -22.91 -14.81 13.83
N PHE A 180 -24.06 -14.93 14.48
CA PHE A 180 -24.85 -16.16 14.44
C PHE A 180 -26.32 -15.87 14.15
N VAL A 181 -27.02 -16.80 13.52
CA VAL A 181 -28.43 -16.62 13.16
C VAL A 181 -29.29 -17.69 13.80
N VAL A 182 -30.37 -17.28 14.44
CA VAL A 182 -31.29 -18.17 15.17
C VAL A 182 -32.69 -18.10 14.57
N GLY A 183 -33.25 -19.28 14.29
CA GLY A 183 -34.63 -19.48 13.85
C GLY A 183 -35.34 -20.53 14.71
N VAL A 184 -36.18 -20.07 15.65
CA VAL A 184 -36.84 -20.96 16.61
C VAL A 184 -38.16 -21.48 16.04
N TRP A 185 -38.21 -22.76 15.68
CA TRP A 185 -39.42 -23.42 15.20
C TRP A 185 -40.24 -24.00 16.35
N VAL A 186 -41.55 -23.74 16.33
CA VAL A 186 -42.51 -24.31 17.29
C VAL A 186 -43.70 -24.91 16.55
N GLU A 187 -44.24 -25.99 17.08
CA GLU A 187 -45.52 -26.53 16.63
C GLU A 187 -46.64 -26.07 17.55
N LYS A 188 -47.78 -25.69 16.97
CA LYS A 188 -49.00 -25.35 17.68
C LYS A 188 -50.17 -26.09 17.09
N PHE A 189 -51.07 -26.54 17.96
CA PHE A 189 -52.28 -27.23 17.57
C PHE A 189 -53.49 -26.37 17.92
N SER A 190 -54.43 -26.26 16.99
CA SER A 190 -55.74 -25.65 17.25
C SER A 190 -56.81 -26.34 16.44
N GLU A 191 -58.04 -26.35 16.92
CA GLU A 191 -59.14 -27.01 16.22
C GLU A 191 -59.43 -26.40 14.84
N ASN A 192 -59.24 -25.09 14.68
CA ASN A 192 -59.61 -24.38 13.46
C ASN A 192 -58.47 -24.29 12.44
N ARG A 193 -57.22 -24.56 12.85
CA ARG A 193 -56.05 -24.50 11.96
C ARG A 193 -55.25 -25.80 11.90
N GLY A 194 -55.61 -26.82 12.67
CA GLY A 194 -54.85 -28.07 12.72
C GLY A 194 -53.47 -27.87 13.35
N ARG A 195 -52.51 -28.70 12.93
CA ARG A 195 -51.10 -28.56 13.28
C ARG A 195 -50.51 -27.38 12.51
N GLN A 196 -49.78 -26.51 13.18
CA GLN A 196 -49.14 -25.34 12.59
C GLN A 196 -47.70 -25.25 13.05
N ARG A 197 -46.76 -25.24 12.10
CA ARG A 197 -45.33 -25.04 12.34
C ARG A 197 -44.96 -23.58 12.13
N LEU A 198 -44.47 -22.92 13.17
CA LEU A 198 -44.25 -21.46 13.20
C LEU A 198 -42.84 -21.09 13.65
N LEU A 199 -42.26 -20.06 13.06
CA LEU A 199 -41.10 -19.34 13.59
C LEU A 199 -41.56 -18.41 14.73
N GLN A 200 -41.08 -18.69 15.94
CA GLN A 200 -41.39 -17.93 17.14
C GLN A 200 -40.15 -17.76 18.03
N PRO A 201 -39.35 -16.70 17.82
CA PRO A 201 -38.12 -16.45 18.58
C PRO A 201 -38.29 -16.49 20.10
N SER A 202 -39.42 -15.98 20.61
CA SER A 202 -39.70 -15.93 22.05
C SER A 202 -39.98 -17.28 22.71
N ALA A 203 -39.98 -18.39 21.95
CA ALA A 203 -40.01 -19.72 22.53
C ALA A 203 -38.65 -20.15 23.10
N ASN A 204 -37.55 -19.54 22.65
CA ASN A 204 -36.24 -19.74 23.27
C ASN A 204 -36.09 -18.79 24.50
N PRO A 205 -35.72 -19.29 25.70
CA PRO A 205 -35.61 -18.50 26.91
C PRO A 205 -34.64 -17.31 26.84
N LEU A 206 -33.52 -17.44 26.12
CA LEU A 206 -32.54 -16.36 25.99
C LEU A 206 -33.09 -15.19 25.16
N ILE A 207 -33.82 -15.49 24.09
CA ILE A 207 -34.45 -14.46 23.26
C ILE A 207 -35.66 -13.84 23.97
N ALA A 208 -36.40 -14.64 24.75
CA ALA A 208 -37.57 -14.17 25.49
C ALA A 208 -37.21 -13.18 26.62
N ARG A 209 -36.06 -13.39 27.30
CA ARG A 209 -35.61 -12.57 28.43
C ARG A 209 -34.14 -12.18 28.28
N TYR A 210 -33.91 -10.97 27.78
CA TYR A 210 -32.55 -10.50 27.49
C TYR A 210 -31.65 -10.43 28.73
N GLU A 211 -32.16 -10.08 29.92
CA GLU A 211 -31.37 -10.11 31.17
C GLU A 211 -30.86 -11.52 31.48
N HIS A 212 -31.71 -12.53 31.29
CA HIS A 212 -31.33 -13.93 31.48
C HIS A 212 -30.28 -14.37 30.46
N ALA A 213 -30.36 -13.90 29.21
CA ALA A 213 -29.32 -14.16 28.22
C ALA A 213 -27.95 -13.61 28.64
N GLN A 214 -27.92 -12.41 29.23
CA GLN A 214 -26.69 -11.84 29.76
C GLN A 214 -26.17 -12.61 30.98
N ASP A 215 -27.06 -13.07 31.87
CA ASP A 215 -26.68 -13.89 33.02
C ASP A 215 -26.00 -15.18 32.58
N VAL A 216 -26.63 -15.97 31.70
CA VAL A 216 -26.10 -17.26 31.22
C VAL A 216 -24.81 -17.05 30.43
N ALA A 217 -24.73 -16.02 29.58
CA ALA A 217 -23.49 -15.71 28.87
C ALA A 217 -22.36 -15.29 29.83
N GLY A 218 -22.67 -14.57 30.91
CA GLY A 218 -21.67 -14.22 31.91
C GLY A 218 -21.13 -15.42 32.68
N GLU A 219 -21.98 -16.42 32.93
CA GLU A 219 -21.59 -17.68 33.59
C GLU A 219 -20.75 -18.57 32.68
N ALA A 220 -21.14 -18.72 31.40
CA ALA A 220 -20.47 -19.60 30.44
C ALA A 220 -19.00 -19.20 30.16
N PHE A 221 -18.68 -17.90 30.22
CA PHE A 221 -17.33 -17.41 29.90
C PHE A 221 -16.48 -17.09 31.15
N LEU A 222 -17.00 -17.34 32.36
CA LEU A 222 -16.35 -16.94 33.61
C LEU A 222 -14.97 -17.58 33.79
N ALA A 223 -14.78 -18.82 33.32
CA ALA A 223 -13.52 -19.54 33.39
C ALA A 223 -12.39 -18.84 32.60
N LEU A 224 -12.73 -18.01 31.62
CA LEU A 224 -11.78 -17.22 30.81
C LEU A 224 -11.48 -15.85 31.42
N GLY A 225 -12.02 -15.54 32.61
CA GLY A 225 -11.97 -14.20 33.19
C GLY A 225 -12.94 -13.21 32.52
N ILE A 226 -13.84 -13.71 31.67
CA ILE A 226 -14.84 -12.88 30.99
C ILE A 226 -16.15 -12.95 31.79
N HIS A 227 -16.62 -11.80 32.27
CA HIS A 227 -17.75 -11.72 33.19
C HIS A 227 -18.99 -11.13 32.54
N ARG A 228 -20.12 -11.23 33.24
CA ARG A 228 -21.36 -10.54 32.86
C ARG A 228 -21.18 -9.02 32.85
N GLY A 229 -21.71 -8.33 31.83
CA GLY A 229 -21.82 -6.86 31.84
C GLY A 229 -22.68 -6.30 33.00
N GLU A 230 -22.70 -4.97 33.15
CA GLU A 230 -23.38 -4.28 34.25
C GLU A 230 -24.88 -4.63 34.39
N ARG A 231 -25.36 -4.87 35.62
CA ARG A 231 -26.76 -5.14 35.98
C ARG A 231 -27.62 -3.85 36.02
N ARG A 232 -27.60 -3.04 34.96
CA ARG A 232 -28.28 -1.73 34.96
C ARG A 232 -29.80 -1.81 35.10
N ALA A 233 -30.46 -2.76 34.46
CA ALA A 233 -31.92 -2.88 34.56
C ALA A 233 -32.36 -3.23 35.99
N GLU A 234 -31.61 -4.08 36.67
CA GLU A 234 -31.79 -4.36 38.10
C GLU A 234 -31.51 -3.12 38.96
N ALA A 235 -30.39 -2.43 38.72
CA ALA A 235 -30.07 -1.19 39.42
C ALA A 235 -31.15 -0.12 39.21
N VAL A 236 -31.76 -0.05 38.03
CA VAL A 236 -32.89 0.85 37.74
C VAL A 236 -34.13 0.44 38.54
N ARG A 237 -34.47 -0.86 38.59
CA ARG A 237 -35.59 -1.35 39.42
C ARG A 237 -35.36 -1.04 40.91
N GLN A 238 -34.15 -1.24 41.41
CA GLN A 238 -33.77 -0.96 42.79
C GLN A 238 -33.80 0.55 43.08
N ALA A 239 -33.26 1.40 42.20
CA ALA A 239 -33.27 2.85 42.35
C ALA A 239 -34.71 3.39 42.36
N LEU A 240 -35.57 2.92 41.45
CA LEU A 240 -36.99 3.28 41.43
C LEU A 240 -37.72 2.83 42.71
N ALA A 241 -37.45 1.61 43.18
CA ALA A 241 -38.04 1.11 44.43
C ALA A 241 -37.56 1.89 45.67
N ALA A 242 -36.32 2.37 45.64
CA ALA A 242 -35.72 3.16 46.72
C ALA A 242 -35.97 4.68 46.61
N GLY A 243 -36.63 5.16 45.54
CA GLY A 243 -36.82 6.59 45.29
C GLY A 243 -35.53 7.36 44.99
N LEU A 244 -34.49 6.68 44.52
CA LEU A 244 -33.18 7.25 44.18
C LEU A 244 -33.09 7.62 42.69
N GLU A 245 -32.10 8.43 42.35
CA GLU A 245 -31.80 8.78 40.96
C GLU A 245 -31.44 7.53 40.15
N VAL A 246 -32.12 7.35 39.03
CA VAL A 246 -31.97 6.18 38.16
C VAL A 246 -30.70 6.31 37.31
N PRO A 247 -29.89 5.24 37.18
CA PRO A 247 -28.72 5.25 36.29
C PRO A 247 -29.11 5.61 34.85
N GLU A 248 -28.25 6.38 34.18
CA GLU A 248 -28.52 6.81 32.81
C GLU A 248 -28.74 5.60 31.86
N PRO A 249 -29.79 5.62 31.02
CA PRO A 249 -30.07 4.54 30.09
C PRO A 249 -28.96 4.41 29.05
N ARG A 250 -28.29 3.25 29.01
CA ARG A 250 -27.31 2.95 27.96
C ARG A 250 -28.06 2.56 26.69
N ARG A 251 -27.86 3.33 25.62
CA ARG A 251 -28.40 3.01 24.29
C ARG A 251 -27.33 2.32 23.45
N HIS A 252 -27.73 1.31 22.69
CA HIS A 252 -26.87 0.76 21.66
C HIS A 252 -26.57 1.84 20.61
N ILE A 253 -25.29 1.95 20.26
CA ILE A 253 -24.82 2.85 19.22
C ILE A 253 -24.39 1.96 18.04
N PRO A 254 -25.00 2.10 16.86
CA PRO A 254 -24.58 1.35 15.67
C PRO A 254 -23.08 1.54 15.39
N PRO A 255 -22.36 0.50 14.92
CA PRO A 255 -20.93 0.58 14.67
C PRO A 255 -20.51 1.78 13.81
N THR A 256 -21.24 2.09 12.72
CA THR A 256 -20.96 3.26 11.87
C THR A 256 -21.09 4.59 12.62
N GLN A 257 -22.07 4.74 13.51
CA GLN A 257 -22.22 5.96 14.32
C GLN A 257 -21.12 6.07 15.36
N TRP A 258 -20.85 4.98 16.07
CA TRP A 258 -19.75 4.90 17.02
C TRP A 258 -18.42 5.24 16.35
N ARG A 259 -18.20 4.71 15.14
CA ARG A 259 -17.01 4.98 14.35
C ARG A 259 -16.86 6.43 13.95
N ARG A 260 -17.95 7.02 13.43
CA ARG A 260 -17.97 8.45 13.10
C ARG A 260 -17.61 9.31 14.31
N GLU A 261 -18.10 8.95 15.48
CA GLU A 261 -17.85 9.71 16.71
C GLU A 261 -16.40 9.59 17.20
N GLN A 262 -15.79 8.40 17.20
CA GLN A 262 -14.37 8.35 17.60
C GLN A 262 -13.46 9.00 16.57
N ARG A 263 -13.79 8.96 15.26
CA ARG A 263 -13.02 9.73 14.26
C ARG A 263 -13.08 11.22 14.56
N ARG A 264 -14.25 11.74 14.95
CA ARG A 264 -14.40 13.14 15.39
C ARG A 264 -13.51 13.43 16.60
N LEU A 265 -13.57 12.59 17.64
CA LEU A 265 -12.74 12.75 18.84
C LEU A 265 -11.23 12.67 18.55
N ALA A 266 -10.80 11.77 17.66
CA ALA A 266 -9.41 11.64 17.27
C ALA A 266 -8.91 12.87 16.49
N LEU A 267 -9.75 13.47 15.64
CA LEU A 267 -9.42 14.73 14.97
C LEU A 267 -9.29 15.89 15.95
N GLU A 268 -10.19 15.98 16.94
CA GLU A 268 -10.13 17.00 18.00
C GLU A 268 -8.87 16.86 18.86
N ASP A 269 -8.48 15.62 19.19
CA ASP A 269 -7.27 15.36 19.95
C ASP A 269 -6.00 15.64 19.14
N ARG A 270 -5.96 15.26 17.85
CA ARG A 270 -4.89 15.64 16.91
C ARG A 270 -4.73 17.16 16.85
N ASP A 271 -5.83 17.89 16.73
CA ASP A 271 -5.80 19.35 16.64
C ASP A 271 -5.33 19.95 17.98
N ARG A 272 -5.73 19.39 19.13
CA ARG A 272 -5.20 19.77 20.45
C ARG A 272 -3.68 19.53 20.56
N ILE A 273 -3.19 18.37 20.14
CA ILE A 273 -1.74 18.05 20.14
C ILE A 273 -0.99 19.01 19.22
N ARG A 274 -1.53 19.31 18.04
CA ARG A 274 -0.92 20.24 17.09
C ARG A 274 -0.84 21.66 17.64
N GLU A 275 -1.88 22.13 18.32
CA GLU A 275 -1.86 23.44 18.97
C GLU A 275 -0.89 23.47 20.16
N ALA A 276 -0.81 22.41 20.96
CA ALA A 276 0.19 22.29 22.02
C ALA A 276 1.62 22.34 21.47
N ALA A 277 1.91 21.58 20.40
CA ALA A 277 3.21 21.58 19.73
C ALA A 277 3.54 22.95 19.09
N ARG A 278 2.54 23.65 18.53
CA ARG A 278 2.71 25.02 18.03
C ARG A 278 3.04 26.00 19.14
N ALA A 279 2.38 25.90 20.30
CA ALA A 279 2.66 26.74 21.46
C ALA A 279 4.08 26.51 21.99
N GLU A 280 4.52 25.25 22.08
CA GLU A 280 5.88 24.88 22.49
C GLU A 280 6.94 25.37 21.49
N ALA A 281 6.69 25.20 20.18
CA ALA A 281 7.56 25.74 19.14
C ALA A 281 7.64 27.27 19.19
N ALA A 282 6.52 27.96 19.44
CA ALA A 282 6.50 29.42 19.60
C ALA A 282 7.30 29.87 20.83
N ALA A 283 7.21 29.16 21.95
CA ALA A 283 8.03 29.43 23.14
C ALA A 283 9.53 29.25 22.85
N THR A 284 9.89 28.15 22.17
CA THR A 284 11.28 27.87 21.77
C THR A 284 11.83 28.95 20.83
N VAL A 285 11.03 29.42 19.87
CA VAL A 285 11.40 30.52 18.98
C VAL A 285 11.57 31.83 19.75
N ALA A 286 10.69 32.13 20.70
CA ALA A 286 10.81 33.32 21.55
C ALA A 286 12.12 33.31 22.36
N ASP A 287 12.46 32.16 22.95
CA ASP A 287 13.73 31.97 23.66
C ASP A 287 14.94 32.11 22.74
N GLY A 288 14.87 31.53 21.54
CA GLY A 288 15.89 31.66 20.49
C GLY A 288 16.08 33.11 20.05
N VAL A 289 14.99 33.88 19.89
CA VAL A 289 15.04 35.31 19.56
C VAL A 289 15.64 36.13 20.70
N ALA A 290 15.33 35.81 21.96
CA ALA A 290 15.94 36.47 23.12
C ALA A 290 17.45 36.22 23.20
N LEU A 291 17.88 34.97 22.99
CA LEU A 291 19.28 34.59 22.88
C LEU A 291 19.98 35.31 21.72
N ALA A 292 19.37 35.33 20.54
CA ALA A 292 19.90 36.01 19.36
C ALA A 292 20.04 37.54 19.58
N LYS A 293 19.06 38.20 20.20
CA LYS A 293 19.16 39.63 20.57
C LYS A 293 20.33 39.88 21.52
N SER A 294 20.55 39.00 22.49
CA SER A 294 21.69 39.11 23.41
C SER A 294 23.05 38.93 22.71
N ALA A 295 23.13 37.99 21.76
CA ALA A 295 24.32 37.71 20.96
C ALA A 295 24.64 38.84 19.98
N VAL A 296 23.62 39.36 19.29
CA VAL A 296 23.76 40.52 18.38
C VAL A 296 24.21 41.76 19.15
N LYS A 297 23.72 41.99 20.38
CA LYS A 297 24.18 43.10 21.22
C LYS A 297 25.67 42.96 21.58
N LYS A 298 26.15 41.76 21.89
CA LYS A 298 27.59 41.48 22.12
C LYS A 298 28.42 41.62 20.83
N SER A 299 27.90 41.16 19.70
CA SER A 299 28.55 41.26 18.38
C SER A 299 28.67 42.73 17.94
N ARG A 300 27.60 43.51 18.01
CA ARG A 300 27.58 44.94 17.68
C ARG A 300 28.57 45.74 18.54
N LYS A 301 28.74 45.39 19.82
CA LYS A 301 29.75 46.00 20.68
C LYS A 301 31.19 45.72 20.20
N ARG A 302 31.46 44.50 19.69
CA ARG A 302 32.75 44.14 19.09
C ARG A 302 32.96 44.85 17.75
N SER A 303 31.97 44.87 16.86
CA SER A 303 32.08 45.57 15.56
C SER A 303 32.24 47.08 15.71
N ILE A 304 31.63 47.71 16.73
CA ILE A 304 31.85 49.14 17.02
C ILE A 304 33.28 49.40 17.50
N ALA A 305 33.85 48.50 18.32
CA ALA A 305 35.25 48.62 18.76
C ALA A 305 36.22 48.45 17.58
N GLU A 306 35.94 47.51 16.70
CA GLU A 306 36.74 47.24 15.51
C GLU A 306 36.65 48.36 14.46
N ALA A 307 35.46 48.94 14.27
CA ALA A 307 35.27 50.12 13.42
C ALA A 307 36.01 51.35 13.97
N LYS A 308 36.08 51.52 15.29
CA LYS A 308 36.91 52.57 15.92
C LYS A 308 38.40 52.33 15.68
N ALA A 309 38.86 51.08 15.74
CA ALA A 309 40.25 50.73 15.41
C ALA A 309 40.58 51.01 13.94
N ARG A 310 39.68 50.64 13.01
CA ARG A 310 39.85 50.93 11.58
C ARG A 310 39.85 52.42 11.28
N LYS A 311 38.99 53.21 11.94
CA LYS A 311 39.01 54.67 11.79
C LYS A 311 40.35 55.28 12.23
N ALA A 312 40.90 54.83 13.36
CA ALA A 312 42.23 55.28 13.80
C ALA A 312 43.36 54.90 12.82
N GLU A 313 43.24 53.76 12.15
CA GLU A 313 44.15 53.33 11.08
C GLU A 313 44.00 54.22 9.82
N THR A 314 42.76 54.52 9.42
CA THR A 314 42.48 55.41 8.28
C THR A 314 42.97 56.84 8.55
N ASP A 315 42.81 57.35 9.77
CA ASP A 315 43.30 58.68 10.14
C ASP A 315 44.85 58.76 10.06
N ARG A 316 45.57 57.65 10.34
CA ARG A 316 47.03 57.56 10.11
C ARG A 316 47.40 57.56 8.63
N GLN A 317 46.59 56.89 7.80
CA GLN A 317 46.81 56.84 6.34
C GLN A 317 46.51 58.19 5.67
N VAL A 318 45.49 58.92 6.15
CA VAL A 318 45.19 60.28 5.68
C VAL A 318 46.33 61.24 6.03
N ALA A 319 46.91 61.15 7.24
CA ALA A 319 48.07 61.94 7.61
C ALA A 319 49.34 61.62 6.78
N ALA A 320 49.45 60.41 6.24
CA ALA A 320 50.51 60.05 5.29
C ALA A 320 50.21 60.62 3.89
N ALA A 321 48.98 60.50 3.42
CA ALA A 321 48.54 61.03 2.13
C ALA A 321 48.62 62.56 2.04
N GLU A 322 48.41 63.27 3.15
CA GLU A 322 48.59 64.73 3.19
C GLU A 322 50.05 65.15 2.98
N ARG A 323 51.02 64.37 3.49
CA ARG A 323 52.46 64.62 3.25
C ARG A 323 52.84 64.35 1.79
N ASP A 324 52.23 63.34 1.18
CA ASP A 324 52.42 63.04 -0.25
C ASP A 324 51.78 64.10 -1.15
N ARG A 325 50.63 64.65 -0.74
CA ARG A 325 49.97 65.77 -1.42
C ARG A 325 50.83 67.04 -1.40
N THR A 326 51.49 67.37 -0.29
CA THR A 326 52.41 68.52 -0.24
C THR A 326 53.61 68.33 -1.19
N ARG A 327 54.06 67.09 -1.38
CA ARG A 327 55.11 66.71 -2.34
C ARG A 327 54.63 66.83 -3.80
N ALA A 328 53.38 66.44 -4.05
CA ALA A 328 52.75 66.54 -5.37
C ALA A 328 52.44 67.99 -5.78
N GLU A 329 52.04 68.85 -4.83
CA GLU A 329 51.81 70.28 -5.08
C GLU A 329 53.12 71.00 -5.45
N ALA A 330 54.25 70.65 -4.84
CA ALA A 330 55.58 71.15 -5.24
C ALA A 330 56.03 70.68 -6.64
N GLN A 331 55.62 69.47 -7.06
CA GLN A 331 55.88 68.97 -8.42
C GLN A 331 54.95 69.60 -9.47
N ALA A 332 53.72 69.97 -9.08
CA ALA A 332 52.76 70.65 -9.95
C ALA A 332 53.18 72.09 -10.30
N GLU A 333 53.83 72.82 -9.39
CA GLU A 333 54.39 74.15 -9.69
C GLU A 333 55.52 74.10 -10.73
N VAL A 334 56.35 73.06 -10.70
CA VAL A 334 57.39 72.82 -11.71
C VAL A 334 56.77 72.48 -13.08
N ALA A 335 55.68 71.71 -13.11
CA ALA A 335 54.95 71.39 -14.34
C ALA A 335 54.18 72.61 -14.92
N LEU A 336 53.72 73.53 -14.08
CA LEU A 336 53.03 74.77 -14.51
C LEU A 336 53.98 75.77 -15.18
N ARG A 337 55.26 75.81 -14.79
CA ARG A 337 56.30 76.57 -15.50
C ARG A 337 56.59 75.98 -16.89
N ALA A 338 56.73 74.66 -16.98
CA ALA A 338 56.93 73.97 -18.26
C ALA A 338 55.74 74.11 -19.23
N LYS A 339 54.50 74.18 -18.70
CA LYS A 339 53.28 74.38 -19.51
C LYS A 339 53.18 75.79 -20.10
N ARG A 340 53.63 76.83 -19.39
CA ARG A 340 53.65 78.21 -19.91
C ARG A 340 54.66 78.38 -21.03
N GLU A 341 55.83 77.76 -20.92
CA GLU A 341 56.84 77.74 -22.00
C GLU A 341 56.36 76.98 -23.25
N ALA A 342 55.55 75.93 -23.08
CA ALA A 342 54.94 75.19 -24.20
C ALA A 342 53.77 75.93 -24.88
N GLU A 343 53.01 76.75 -24.14
CA GLU A 343 51.92 77.57 -24.70
C GLU A 343 52.45 78.77 -25.50
N ASP A 344 53.57 79.36 -25.10
CA ASP A 344 54.22 80.43 -25.87
C ASP A 344 54.87 79.90 -27.17
N ALA A 345 55.39 78.66 -27.17
CA ALA A 345 55.86 77.98 -28.38
C ALA A 345 54.71 77.64 -29.37
N ARG A 346 53.51 77.33 -28.85
CA ARG A 346 52.31 77.09 -29.69
C ARG A 346 51.81 78.35 -30.38
N ARG A 347 51.83 79.50 -29.70
CA ARG A 347 51.41 80.79 -30.26
C ARG A 347 52.33 81.30 -31.38
N GLU A 348 53.58 80.85 -31.40
CA GLU A 348 54.53 81.15 -32.49
C GLU A 348 54.30 80.21 -33.70
N ALA A 349 53.97 78.94 -33.46
CA ALA A 349 53.62 77.98 -34.52
C ALA A 349 52.29 78.31 -35.23
N ASP A 350 51.29 78.80 -34.51
CA ASP A 350 50.00 79.21 -35.09
C ASP A 350 50.14 80.46 -35.99
N ARG A 351 51.05 81.40 -35.65
CA ARG A 351 51.38 82.57 -36.50
C ARG A 351 52.06 82.17 -37.83
N GLN A 352 52.81 81.07 -37.84
CA GLN A 352 53.44 80.52 -39.06
C GLN A 352 52.45 79.71 -39.91
N ALA A 353 51.46 79.04 -39.29
CA ALA A 353 50.41 78.30 -39.99
C ALA A 353 49.36 79.19 -40.68
N GLU A 354 49.05 80.37 -40.13
CA GLU A 354 48.17 81.35 -40.77
C GLU A 354 48.81 82.03 -42.00
N ALA A 355 50.12 82.28 -41.96
CA ALA A 355 50.88 82.80 -43.11
C ALA A 355 50.92 81.80 -44.29
N ALA A 356 50.96 80.49 -44.03
CA ALA A 356 50.92 79.45 -45.05
C ALA A 356 49.51 79.27 -45.68
N ARG A 357 48.43 79.46 -44.90
CA ARG A 357 47.05 79.39 -45.42
C ARG A 357 46.68 80.59 -46.31
N ALA A 358 47.28 81.76 -46.08
CA ALA A 358 47.13 82.94 -46.93
C ALA A 358 47.78 82.79 -48.34
N GLN A 359 48.74 81.87 -48.50
CA GLN A 359 49.40 81.58 -49.78
C GLN A 359 48.66 80.51 -50.60
N SER A 360 48.04 79.52 -49.95
CA SER A 360 47.22 78.49 -50.64
C SER A 360 45.89 79.02 -51.18
N VAL A 361 45.29 80.04 -50.56
CA VAL A 361 44.06 80.69 -51.07
C VAL A 361 44.30 81.49 -52.35
N ARG A 362 45.52 82.02 -52.58
CA ARG A 362 45.87 82.69 -53.86
C ARG A 362 45.97 81.71 -55.05
N ILE A 363 46.33 80.45 -54.79
CA ILE A 363 46.51 79.43 -55.84
C ILE A 363 45.17 78.78 -56.25
N ILE A 364 44.21 78.67 -55.32
CA ILE A 364 42.87 78.13 -55.61
C ILE A 364 41.94 79.18 -56.26
N GLY A 365 42.14 80.47 -55.97
CA GLY A 365 41.44 81.58 -56.66
C GLY A 365 41.74 81.66 -58.17
N SER A 366 43.00 81.39 -58.57
CA SER A 366 43.43 81.40 -59.97
C SER A 366 42.78 80.30 -60.85
N ALA A 367 42.19 79.25 -60.26
CA ALA A 367 41.59 78.14 -60.98
C ALA A 367 40.07 78.29 -61.16
N ASN A 368 39.38 78.98 -60.24
CA ASN A 368 37.95 79.28 -60.38
C ASN A 368 37.65 80.53 -61.23
N ASP A 369 38.63 81.43 -61.39
CA ASP A 369 38.55 82.57 -62.31
C ASP A 369 38.56 82.15 -63.81
N ARG A 370 38.90 80.90 -64.13
CA ARG A 370 38.73 80.33 -65.49
C ARG A 370 37.36 79.70 -65.73
N ALA A 371 36.64 79.29 -64.69
CA ALA A 371 35.35 78.61 -64.81
C ALA A 371 34.16 79.58 -64.91
N GLY A 372 34.28 80.80 -64.38
CA GLY A 372 33.20 81.82 -64.43
C GLY A 372 33.25 82.78 -65.64
N VAL A 373 34.40 82.88 -66.33
CA VAL A 373 34.57 83.72 -67.54
C VAL A 373 34.05 83.03 -68.82
N ILE A 374 33.74 81.73 -68.76
CA ILE A 374 33.14 81.00 -69.89
C ILE A 374 31.60 81.01 -69.83
N LEU A 375 31.00 81.17 -68.65
CA LEU A 375 29.55 81.26 -68.52
C LEU A 375 29.11 82.71 -68.44
N SER A 376 29.01 83.27 -69.65
CA SER A 376 28.03 84.26 -70.06
C SER A 376 28.25 85.68 -69.55
N ASP A 377 29.16 86.33 -70.29
CA ASP A 377 28.89 87.63 -70.90
C ASP A 377 29.15 88.88 -70.05
N ALA A 378 30.44 89.20 -69.93
CA ALA A 378 30.90 90.59 -70.10
C ALA A 378 30.82 91.02 -71.58
N LYS A 379 29.69 90.80 -72.25
CA LYS A 379 29.30 91.57 -73.43
C LYS A 379 27.91 92.15 -73.21
N LEU A 380 27.96 93.42 -72.82
CA LEU A 380 26.91 94.43 -72.83
C LEU A 380 26.01 94.53 -71.58
N VAL A 381 26.25 95.65 -70.88
CA VAL A 381 25.31 96.50 -70.12
C VAL A 381 25.49 96.53 -68.59
N GLY A 382 26.25 97.53 -68.13
CA GLY A 382 25.82 98.43 -67.05
C GLY A 382 26.05 98.02 -65.59
N THR A 383 26.99 98.72 -64.94
CA THR A 383 27.60 98.43 -63.62
C THR A 383 26.70 98.58 -62.36
N LYS A 384 25.42 98.96 -62.49
CA LYS A 384 24.46 98.94 -61.35
C LYS A 384 23.71 97.61 -61.20
N ALA A 385 23.54 96.83 -62.27
CA ALA A 385 22.83 95.54 -62.23
C ALA A 385 23.69 94.43 -61.61
N LEU A 386 25.01 94.45 -61.86
CA LEU A 386 25.96 93.44 -61.37
C LEU A 386 26.12 93.44 -59.84
N LYS A 387 26.02 94.62 -59.20
CA LYS A 387 26.13 94.78 -57.74
C LYS A 387 24.88 94.25 -57.02
N LYS A 388 23.73 94.22 -57.69
CA LYS A 388 22.47 93.66 -57.18
C LYS A 388 22.39 92.15 -57.37
N ALA A 389 22.90 91.63 -58.50
CA ALA A 389 23.00 90.19 -58.78
C ALA A 389 23.97 89.46 -57.83
N ARG A 390 25.15 90.03 -57.56
CA ARG A 390 26.12 89.46 -56.60
C ARG A 390 25.61 89.42 -55.15
N LYS A 391 24.78 90.37 -54.74
CA LYS A 391 24.23 90.42 -53.37
C LYS A 391 23.01 89.50 -53.18
N ARG A 392 22.33 89.12 -54.26
CA ARG A 392 21.26 88.10 -54.26
C ARG A 392 21.85 86.69 -54.25
N ALA A 393 22.80 86.41 -55.14
CA ALA A 393 23.46 85.11 -55.23
C ALA A 393 24.18 84.70 -53.93
N ALA A 394 24.81 85.66 -53.21
CA ALA A 394 25.47 85.41 -51.93
C ALA A 394 24.51 85.22 -50.73
N ARG A 395 23.25 85.65 -50.84
CA ARG A 395 22.22 85.41 -49.80
C ARG A 395 21.47 84.10 -50.05
N GLU A 396 21.24 83.74 -51.31
CA GLU A 396 20.65 82.45 -51.69
C GLU A 396 21.58 81.27 -51.40
N THR A 397 22.89 81.40 -51.64
CA THR A 397 23.87 80.35 -51.30
C THR A 397 24.05 80.17 -49.79
N GLN A 398 23.98 81.23 -48.99
CA GLN A 398 24.03 81.14 -47.51
C GLN A 398 22.74 80.52 -46.94
N ALA A 399 21.56 80.91 -47.45
CA ALA A 399 20.27 80.37 -47.01
C ALA A 399 20.12 78.88 -47.34
N GLN A 400 20.56 78.44 -48.53
CA GLN A 400 20.54 77.02 -48.90
C GLN A 400 21.53 76.18 -48.08
N HIS A 401 22.68 76.75 -47.67
CA HIS A 401 23.65 76.05 -46.84
C HIS A 401 23.16 75.86 -45.39
N ASP A 402 22.41 76.83 -44.85
CA ASP A 402 21.81 76.74 -43.52
C ASP A 402 20.53 75.88 -43.51
N GLU A 403 19.74 75.87 -44.60
CA GLU A 403 18.57 74.99 -44.78
C GLU A 403 18.95 73.51 -44.93
N VAL A 404 20.03 73.20 -45.66
CA VAL A 404 20.60 71.84 -45.74
C VAL A 404 21.20 71.40 -44.40
N ARG A 405 21.70 72.34 -43.58
CA ARG A 405 22.21 72.06 -42.23
C ARG A 405 21.07 71.76 -41.24
N CYS A 406 19.95 72.46 -41.34
CA CYS A 406 18.74 72.20 -40.54
C CYS A 406 18.04 70.91 -40.97
N MET A 407 17.85 70.66 -42.28
CA MET A 407 17.26 69.41 -42.76
C MET A 407 18.10 68.19 -42.35
N LYS A 408 19.44 68.25 -42.45
CA LYS A 408 20.30 67.13 -42.00
C LYS A 408 20.22 66.88 -40.49
N ALA A 409 19.97 67.91 -39.68
CA ALA A 409 19.75 67.75 -38.25
C ALA A 409 18.37 67.14 -37.93
N GLU A 410 17.32 67.55 -38.64
CA GLU A 410 15.97 66.99 -38.48
C GLU A 410 15.87 65.54 -38.99
N THR A 411 16.45 65.22 -40.14
CA THR A 411 16.46 63.82 -40.64
C THR A 411 17.29 62.91 -39.73
N ALA A 412 18.37 63.41 -39.11
CA ALA A 412 19.14 62.65 -38.14
C ALA A 412 18.38 62.40 -36.83
N ILE A 413 17.50 63.32 -36.41
CA ILE A 413 16.65 63.17 -35.22
C ILE A 413 15.48 62.21 -35.51
N GLU A 414 14.85 62.29 -36.68
CA GLU A 414 13.79 61.38 -37.11
C GLU A 414 14.30 59.96 -37.35
N LEU A 415 15.48 59.78 -37.95
CA LEU A 415 16.09 58.46 -38.13
C LEU A 415 16.43 57.82 -36.77
N ARG A 416 16.86 58.62 -35.77
CA ARG A 416 17.12 58.14 -34.41
C ARG A 416 15.83 57.81 -33.65
N ARG A 417 14.75 58.56 -33.86
CA ARG A 417 13.40 58.24 -33.33
C ARG A 417 12.83 56.98 -33.97
N GLY A 418 12.98 56.79 -35.27
CA GLY A 418 12.58 55.57 -35.98
C GLY A 418 13.38 54.33 -35.57
N GLN A 419 14.69 54.47 -35.37
CA GLN A 419 15.57 53.39 -34.88
C GLN A 419 15.28 53.03 -33.41
N LEU A 420 14.98 54.01 -32.55
CA LEU A 420 14.58 53.76 -31.15
C LEU A 420 13.18 53.13 -31.06
N ALA A 421 12.22 53.57 -31.87
CA ALA A 421 10.89 52.96 -31.93
C ALA A 421 10.93 51.52 -32.47
N ALA A 422 11.74 51.25 -33.51
CA ALA A 422 11.93 49.92 -34.06
C ALA A 422 12.75 48.99 -33.13
N ALA A 423 13.67 49.53 -32.32
CA ALA A 423 14.37 48.78 -31.27
C ALA A 423 13.45 48.47 -30.08
N PHE A 424 12.55 49.39 -29.73
CA PHE A 424 11.57 49.20 -28.65
C PHE A 424 10.52 48.13 -28.99
N VAL A 425 9.99 48.13 -30.23
CA VAL A 425 9.04 47.11 -30.68
C VAL A 425 9.70 45.74 -30.86
N ARG A 426 10.90 45.67 -31.46
CA ARG A 426 11.67 44.41 -31.58
C ARG A 426 12.10 43.85 -30.22
N GLY A 427 12.46 44.71 -29.26
CA GLY A 427 12.80 44.28 -27.91
C GLY A 427 11.59 43.77 -27.09
N ARG A 428 10.36 44.15 -27.46
CA ARG A 428 9.13 43.68 -26.79
C ARG A 428 8.60 42.38 -27.43
N THR A 429 8.67 42.25 -28.75
CA THR A 429 8.31 41.00 -29.45
C THR A 429 9.33 39.89 -29.22
N PHE A 430 10.63 40.20 -29.16
CA PHE A 430 11.67 39.22 -28.79
C PHE A 430 11.50 38.69 -27.37
N ARG A 431 11.24 39.56 -26.38
CA ARG A 431 11.00 39.12 -24.99
C ARG A 431 9.71 38.31 -24.79
N LEU A 432 8.68 38.58 -25.60
CA LEU A 432 7.45 37.77 -25.59
C LEU A 432 7.66 36.42 -26.29
N GLN A 433 8.40 36.39 -27.41
CA GLN A 433 8.76 35.15 -28.10
C GLN A 433 9.68 34.27 -27.24
N GLU A 434 10.65 34.87 -26.54
CA GLU A 434 11.57 34.16 -25.66
C GLU A 434 10.85 33.60 -24.42
N ARG A 435 9.90 34.35 -23.85
CA ARG A 435 8.99 33.83 -22.81
C ARG A 435 8.09 32.72 -23.33
N ALA A 436 7.52 32.84 -24.52
CA ALA A 436 6.69 31.78 -25.11
C ALA A 436 7.51 30.51 -25.39
N ASN A 437 8.73 30.65 -25.92
CA ASN A 437 9.65 29.54 -26.16
C ASN A 437 10.15 28.92 -24.85
N SER A 438 10.38 29.73 -23.80
CA SER A 438 10.73 29.25 -22.46
C SER A 438 9.57 28.48 -21.83
N LEU A 439 8.33 28.97 -21.96
CA LEU A 439 7.15 28.29 -21.44
C LEU A 439 6.89 26.97 -22.18
N SER A 440 7.08 26.96 -23.51
CA SER A 440 6.95 25.77 -24.34
C SER A 440 7.99 24.70 -23.95
N ARG A 441 9.25 25.09 -23.74
CA ARG A 441 10.30 24.17 -23.24
C ARG A 441 10.01 23.65 -21.84
N ASP A 442 9.46 24.47 -20.96
CA ASP A 442 9.08 24.07 -19.60
C ASP A 442 7.91 23.08 -19.61
N ILE A 443 6.92 23.30 -20.49
CA ILE A 443 5.79 22.37 -20.72
C ILE A 443 6.31 21.04 -21.29
N GLU A 444 7.19 21.09 -22.29
CA GLU A 444 7.77 19.89 -22.92
C GLU A 444 8.63 19.10 -21.93
N THR A 445 9.44 19.78 -21.10
CA THR A 445 10.22 19.15 -20.03
C THR A 445 9.30 18.51 -18.99
N LYS A 446 8.21 19.18 -18.59
CA LYS A 446 7.22 18.62 -17.65
C LYS A 446 6.49 17.41 -18.25
N ALA A 447 6.15 17.46 -19.53
CA ALA A 447 5.54 16.34 -20.24
C ALA A 447 6.47 15.12 -20.32
N GLN A 448 7.76 15.33 -20.59
CA GLN A 448 8.77 14.27 -20.57
C GLN A 448 8.94 13.65 -19.17
N ILE A 449 8.99 14.48 -18.11
CA ILE A 449 9.06 13.99 -16.73
C ILE A 449 7.81 13.18 -16.38
N TRP A 450 6.63 13.61 -16.83
CA TRP A 450 5.39 12.90 -16.57
C TRP A 450 5.34 11.55 -17.30
N ALA A 451 5.72 11.52 -18.59
CA ALA A 451 5.79 10.29 -19.37
C ALA A 451 6.80 9.27 -18.81
N GLU A 452 7.95 9.75 -18.32
CA GLU A 452 8.95 8.89 -17.66
C GLU A 452 8.42 8.32 -16.34
N ARG A 453 7.73 9.13 -15.54
CA ARG A 453 7.08 8.67 -14.29
C ARG A 453 5.98 7.65 -14.54
N GLU A 454 5.20 7.81 -15.60
CA GLU A 454 4.17 6.83 -15.94
C GLU A 454 4.78 5.52 -16.47
N ARG A 455 5.88 5.59 -17.20
CA ARG A 455 6.66 4.39 -17.59
C ARG A 455 7.15 3.63 -16.36
N GLN A 456 7.75 4.34 -15.40
CA GLN A 456 8.21 3.75 -14.13
C GLN A 456 7.07 3.12 -13.33
N HIS A 457 5.89 3.75 -13.30
CA HIS A 457 4.70 3.19 -12.67
C HIS A 457 4.27 1.87 -13.32
N ARG A 458 4.18 1.83 -14.66
CA ARG A 458 3.81 0.60 -15.39
C ARG A 458 4.84 -0.50 -15.21
N GLU A 459 6.14 -0.17 -15.16
CA GLU A 459 7.19 -1.15 -14.86
C GLU A 459 7.05 -1.72 -13.43
N ALA A 460 6.69 -0.89 -12.45
CA ALA A 460 6.43 -1.34 -11.08
C ALA A 460 5.18 -2.26 -11.02
N GLU A 461 4.10 -1.91 -11.72
CA GLU A 461 2.90 -2.76 -11.81
C GLU A 461 3.20 -4.12 -12.44
N LEU A 462 4.00 -4.15 -13.52
CA LEU A 462 4.43 -5.41 -14.16
C LEU A 462 5.30 -6.26 -13.24
N ARG A 463 6.17 -5.64 -12.42
CA ARG A 463 6.97 -6.36 -11.42
C ARG A 463 6.11 -6.96 -10.32
N LEU A 464 5.14 -6.21 -9.79
CA LEU A 464 4.20 -6.71 -8.80
C LEU A 464 3.36 -7.88 -9.35
N ALA A 465 2.88 -7.77 -10.59
CA ALA A 465 2.15 -8.86 -11.25
C ALA A 465 3.02 -10.12 -11.41
N ARG A 466 4.31 -9.96 -11.71
CA ARG A 466 5.25 -11.09 -11.80
C ARG A 466 5.48 -11.75 -10.43
N ILE A 467 5.65 -10.97 -9.37
CA ILE A 467 5.80 -11.50 -8.00
C ILE A 467 4.56 -12.29 -7.58
N GLU A 468 3.36 -11.79 -7.89
CA GLU A 468 2.10 -12.50 -7.58
C GLU A 468 1.98 -13.81 -8.38
N GLN A 469 2.42 -13.81 -9.64
CA GLN A 469 2.48 -15.02 -10.47
C GLN A 469 3.47 -16.05 -9.90
N GLU A 470 4.65 -15.62 -9.48
CA GLU A 470 5.67 -16.48 -8.84
C GLU A 470 5.15 -17.04 -7.50
N ARG A 471 4.42 -16.24 -6.70
CA ARG A 471 3.75 -16.71 -5.47
C ARG A 471 2.71 -17.79 -5.76
N THR A 472 1.85 -17.56 -6.75
CA THR A 472 0.80 -18.50 -7.14
C THR A 472 1.39 -19.82 -7.65
N ALA A 473 2.48 -19.75 -8.42
CA ALA A 473 3.20 -20.93 -8.90
C ALA A 473 3.82 -21.73 -7.73
N ALA A 474 4.36 -21.04 -6.72
CA ALA A 474 4.90 -21.67 -5.52
C ALA A 474 3.80 -22.37 -4.69
N GLU A 475 2.65 -21.71 -4.50
CA GLU A 475 1.48 -22.29 -3.81
C GLU A 475 0.97 -23.56 -4.52
N ALA A 476 0.94 -23.56 -5.86
CA ALA A 476 0.59 -24.73 -6.65
C ALA A 476 1.61 -25.88 -6.46
N ALA A 477 2.91 -25.57 -6.48
CA ALA A 477 3.96 -26.57 -6.25
C ALA A 477 3.91 -27.20 -4.85
N ILE A 478 3.60 -26.39 -3.82
CA ILE A 478 3.40 -26.89 -2.44
C ILE A 478 2.20 -27.83 -2.37
N THR A 479 1.11 -27.48 -3.03
CA THR A 479 -0.09 -28.32 -3.07
C THR A 479 0.23 -29.66 -3.74
N GLN A 480 0.91 -29.62 -4.89
CA GLN A 480 1.34 -30.83 -5.58
C GLN A 480 2.27 -31.71 -4.73
N ALA A 481 3.19 -31.11 -3.97
CA ALA A 481 4.07 -31.85 -3.06
C ALA A 481 3.30 -32.51 -1.89
N LYS A 482 2.28 -31.84 -1.36
CA LYS A 482 1.39 -32.41 -0.32
C LYS A 482 0.57 -33.56 -0.85
N ASP A 483 0.02 -33.44 -2.06
CA ASP A 483 -0.73 -34.52 -2.72
C ASP A 483 0.15 -35.74 -2.97
N ALA A 484 1.40 -35.53 -3.41
CA ALA A 484 2.39 -36.61 -3.58
C ALA A 484 2.70 -37.30 -2.24
N ALA A 485 2.94 -36.53 -1.18
CA ALA A 485 3.18 -37.06 0.18
C ALA A 485 1.97 -37.87 0.69
N ALA A 486 0.75 -37.39 0.47
CA ALA A 486 -0.48 -38.10 0.82
C ALA A 486 -0.63 -39.42 0.04
N GLY A 487 -0.26 -39.43 -1.24
CA GLY A 487 -0.26 -40.66 -2.06
C GLY A 487 0.72 -41.73 -1.56
N ILE A 488 1.92 -41.31 -1.13
CA ILE A 488 2.93 -42.20 -0.52
C ILE A 488 2.38 -42.81 0.78
N LEU A 489 1.78 -42.00 1.64
CA LEU A 489 1.17 -42.44 2.90
C LEU A 489 0.02 -43.43 2.67
N ALA A 490 -0.91 -43.13 1.77
CA ALA A 490 -2.04 -44.00 1.47
C ALA A 490 -1.59 -45.38 0.94
N THR A 491 -0.54 -45.41 0.12
CA THR A 491 0.04 -46.65 -0.40
C THR A 491 0.68 -47.48 0.73
N ALA A 492 1.37 -46.83 1.66
CA ALA A 492 1.96 -47.49 2.81
C ALA A 492 0.91 -48.05 3.79
N GLU A 493 -0.14 -47.28 4.08
CA GLU A 493 -1.26 -47.71 4.93
C GLU A 493 -1.99 -48.92 4.35
N THR A 494 -2.22 -48.92 3.04
CA THR A 494 -2.84 -50.05 2.33
C THR A 494 -2.02 -51.33 2.50
N ARG A 495 -0.68 -51.25 2.34
CA ARG A 495 0.21 -52.41 2.53
C ARG A 495 0.23 -52.92 3.96
N VAL A 496 0.20 -52.03 4.95
CA VAL A 496 0.12 -52.43 6.37
C VAL A 496 -1.19 -53.16 6.64
N GLU A 497 -2.29 -52.70 6.07
CA GLU A 497 -3.60 -53.32 6.24
C GLU A 497 -3.69 -54.69 5.53
N GLU A 498 -3.16 -54.81 4.32
CA GLU A 498 -3.03 -56.10 3.61
C GLU A 498 -2.21 -57.12 4.44
N ALA A 499 -1.10 -56.69 5.03
CA ALA A 499 -0.26 -57.55 5.87
C ALA A 499 -0.97 -57.96 7.19
N ARG A 500 -1.76 -57.06 7.79
CA ARG A 500 -2.61 -57.39 8.96
C ARG A 500 -3.66 -58.43 8.61
N GLN A 501 -4.32 -58.30 7.47
CA GLN A 501 -5.32 -59.28 7.01
C GLN A 501 -4.69 -60.64 6.71
N ALA A 502 -3.49 -60.66 6.11
CA ALA A 502 -2.72 -61.88 5.90
C ALA A 502 -2.37 -62.59 7.21
N LEU A 503 -1.92 -61.84 8.23
CA LEU A 503 -1.63 -62.38 9.56
C LEU A 503 -2.89 -62.93 10.24
N ALA A 504 -4.00 -62.19 10.21
CA ALA A 504 -5.27 -62.64 10.80
C ALA A 504 -5.77 -63.95 10.16
N LYS A 505 -5.59 -64.09 8.84
CA LYS A 505 -5.90 -65.33 8.13
C LYS A 505 -4.98 -66.48 8.56
N ALA A 506 -3.66 -66.23 8.65
CA ALA A 506 -2.70 -67.25 9.08
C ALA A 506 -2.94 -67.72 10.53
N ASP A 507 -3.35 -66.81 11.42
CA ASP A 507 -3.78 -67.14 12.78
C ASP A 507 -5.01 -68.05 12.80
N ALA A 508 -6.01 -67.75 11.98
CA ALA A 508 -7.22 -68.58 11.86
C ALA A 508 -6.88 -69.99 11.36
N ASP A 509 -6.06 -70.09 10.31
CA ASP A 509 -5.60 -71.36 9.73
C ASP A 509 -4.79 -72.17 10.76
N ARG A 510 -3.97 -71.52 11.60
CA ARG A 510 -3.25 -72.17 12.71
C ARG A 510 -4.20 -72.74 13.74
N ILE A 511 -5.17 -71.96 14.20
CA ILE A 511 -6.15 -72.40 15.21
C ILE A 511 -6.94 -73.61 14.69
N GLU A 512 -7.35 -73.59 13.42
CA GLU A 512 -8.03 -74.72 12.80
C GLU A 512 -7.12 -75.97 12.74
N ALA A 513 -5.87 -75.81 12.31
CA ALA A 513 -4.92 -76.92 12.22
C ALA A 513 -4.57 -77.52 13.60
N GLU A 514 -4.41 -76.70 14.64
CA GLU A 514 -4.21 -77.16 16.03
C GLU A 514 -5.45 -77.89 16.57
N GLY A 515 -6.66 -77.43 16.19
CA GLY A 515 -7.92 -78.11 16.47
C GLY A 515 -7.97 -79.50 15.84
N LEU A 516 -7.55 -79.64 14.59
CA LEU A 516 -7.45 -80.93 13.88
C LEU A 516 -6.45 -81.88 14.53
N VAL A 517 -5.29 -81.38 14.98
CA VAL A 517 -4.31 -82.18 15.74
C VAL A 517 -4.92 -82.70 17.03
N SER A 518 -5.64 -81.85 17.77
CA SER A 518 -6.30 -82.22 19.02
C SER A 518 -7.36 -83.31 18.80
N ALA A 519 -8.20 -83.14 17.76
CA ALA A 519 -9.20 -84.13 17.38
C ALA A 519 -8.59 -85.46 16.91
N ALA A 520 -7.48 -85.41 16.15
CA ALA A 520 -6.78 -86.61 15.69
C ALA A 520 -6.14 -87.38 16.88
N ARG A 521 -5.57 -86.66 17.86
CA ARG A 521 -5.03 -87.27 19.10
C ARG A 521 -6.13 -87.92 19.93
N GLU A 522 -7.27 -87.25 20.09
CA GLU A 522 -8.42 -87.80 20.82
C GLU A 522 -8.97 -89.05 20.12
N LYS A 523 -9.11 -89.02 18.78
CA LYS A 523 -9.54 -90.17 17.98
C LYS A 523 -8.57 -91.35 18.10
N ALA A 524 -7.26 -91.10 18.02
CA ALA A 524 -6.23 -92.12 18.21
C ALA A 524 -6.32 -92.73 19.62
N SER A 525 -6.42 -91.89 20.65
CA SER A 525 -6.58 -92.32 22.05
C SER A 525 -7.81 -93.22 22.24
N ARG A 526 -8.97 -92.84 21.69
CA ARG A 526 -10.20 -93.66 21.74
C ARG A 526 -10.05 -95.00 21.02
N ILE A 527 -9.34 -95.03 19.90
CA ILE A 527 -9.08 -96.28 19.16
C ILE A 527 -8.16 -97.19 19.97
N THR A 528 -7.14 -96.63 20.62
CA THR A 528 -6.24 -97.39 21.50
C THR A 528 -6.97 -97.94 22.72
N GLU A 529 -7.75 -97.10 23.41
CA GLU A 529 -8.58 -97.52 24.56
C GLU A 529 -9.60 -98.60 24.16
N ALA A 530 -10.31 -98.42 23.04
CA ALA A 530 -11.22 -99.44 22.52
C ALA A 530 -10.51 -100.73 22.09
N ALA A 531 -9.25 -100.65 21.63
CA ALA A 531 -8.44 -101.82 21.32
C ALA A 531 -7.98 -102.55 22.58
N GLU A 532 -7.62 -101.82 23.64
CA GLU A 532 -7.26 -102.37 24.96
C GLU A 532 -8.46 -103.04 25.63
N ASP A 533 -9.62 -102.39 25.65
CA ASP A 533 -10.87 -102.95 26.17
C ASP A 533 -11.27 -104.23 25.43
N ARG A 534 -11.21 -104.21 24.10
CA ARG A 534 -11.50 -105.40 23.27
C ARG A 534 -10.47 -106.50 23.48
N ALA A 535 -9.19 -106.17 23.65
CA ALA A 535 -8.17 -107.16 23.99
C ALA A 535 -8.46 -107.80 25.36
N GLY A 536 -8.91 -107.01 26.34
CA GLY A 536 -9.40 -107.49 27.64
C GLY A 536 -10.56 -108.47 27.51
N VAL A 537 -11.58 -108.13 26.70
CA VAL A 537 -12.72 -109.02 26.43
C VAL A 537 -12.28 -110.30 25.70
N ILE A 538 -11.40 -110.21 24.71
CA ILE A 538 -10.88 -111.39 23.98
C ILE A 538 -10.09 -112.32 24.91
N VAL A 539 -9.29 -111.77 25.84
CA VAL A 539 -8.56 -112.56 26.84
C VAL A 539 -9.51 -113.20 27.84
N ALA A 540 -10.54 -112.48 28.30
CA ALA A 540 -11.58 -113.01 29.18
C ALA A 540 -12.39 -114.15 28.51
N ASP A 541 -12.83 -113.94 27.27
CA ASP A 541 -13.55 -114.94 26.46
C ASP A 541 -12.67 -116.16 26.17
N ALA A 542 -11.38 -115.97 25.85
CA ALA A 542 -10.44 -117.06 25.65
C ALA A 542 -10.21 -117.88 26.94
N THR A 543 -10.25 -117.22 28.10
CA THR A 543 -10.14 -117.86 29.42
C THR A 543 -11.42 -118.64 29.77
N ALA A 544 -12.60 -118.10 29.45
CA ALA A 544 -13.88 -118.80 29.62
C ALA A 544 -14.02 -120.02 28.70
N LEU A 545 -13.63 -119.89 27.41
CA LEU A 545 -13.64 -120.97 26.41
C LEU A 545 -12.62 -122.08 26.69
N ALA A 546 -11.58 -121.84 27.49
CA ALA A 546 -10.62 -122.87 27.88
C ALA A 546 -11.23 -123.98 28.77
N THR A 547 -12.41 -123.72 29.35
CA THR A 547 -13.09 -124.61 30.31
C THR A 547 -14.08 -125.60 29.67
N VAL A 548 -14.43 -125.46 28.37
CA VAL A 548 -15.44 -126.32 27.71
C VAL A 548 -14.93 -126.87 26.36
N THR A 549 -14.95 -128.20 26.22
CA THR A 549 -14.37 -129.01 25.14
C THR A 549 -15.02 -128.86 23.75
N LEU A 550 -14.21 -128.55 22.70
CA LEU A 550 -14.19 -129.20 21.35
C LEU A 550 -13.14 -128.54 20.41
N ARG A 551 -12.20 -129.34 19.88
CA ARG A 551 -11.00 -128.92 19.10
C ARG A 551 -11.29 -128.08 17.84
N LYS A 552 -12.48 -128.16 17.23
CA LYS A 552 -12.85 -127.39 16.01
C LYS A 552 -13.34 -125.96 16.32
N SER A 553 -13.90 -125.70 17.50
CA SER A 553 -14.38 -124.38 17.93
C SER A 553 -13.20 -123.42 18.20
N ARG A 554 -12.18 -123.91 18.93
CA ARG A 554 -10.98 -123.13 19.30
C ARG A 554 -10.21 -122.57 18.10
N LYS A 555 -10.15 -123.30 16.97
CA LYS A 555 -9.43 -122.85 15.77
C LYS A 555 -10.15 -121.71 15.04
N ARG A 556 -11.50 -121.70 15.05
CA ARG A 556 -12.30 -120.56 14.53
C ARG A 556 -12.17 -119.34 15.43
N ALA A 557 -12.27 -119.50 16.75
CA ALA A 557 -12.11 -118.40 17.69
C ALA A 557 -10.73 -117.73 17.60
N ILE A 558 -9.64 -118.51 17.48
CA ILE A 558 -8.29 -117.96 17.28
C ILE A 558 -8.15 -117.24 15.92
N ALA A 559 -8.77 -117.77 14.86
CA ALA A 559 -8.75 -117.12 13.55
C ALA A 559 -9.52 -115.79 13.58
N GLU A 560 -10.72 -115.78 14.18
CA GLU A 560 -11.55 -114.58 14.32
C GLU A 560 -10.90 -113.51 15.20
N ALA A 561 -10.26 -113.91 16.31
CA ALA A 561 -9.47 -113.01 17.15
C ALA A 561 -8.27 -112.41 16.41
N ARG A 562 -7.59 -113.19 15.54
CA ARG A 562 -6.50 -112.68 14.69
C ARG A 562 -7.01 -111.69 13.64
N THR A 563 -8.15 -111.94 13.01
CA THR A 563 -8.76 -111.01 12.05
C THR A 563 -9.16 -109.71 12.74
N ARG A 564 -9.81 -109.77 13.89
CA ARG A 564 -10.18 -108.58 14.68
C ARG A 564 -8.97 -107.78 15.17
N ARG A 565 -7.88 -108.46 15.55
CA ARG A 565 -6.60 -107.82 15.89
C ARG A 565 -6.00 -107.11 14.68
N ALA A 566 -5.98 -107.76 13.52
CA ALA A 566 -5.49 -107.14 12.29
C ALA A 566 -6.36 -105.93 11.85
N GLU A 567 -7.66 -105.95 12.09
CA GLU A 567 -8.56 -104.82 11.83
C GLU A 567 -8.30 -103.65 12.80
N THR A 568 -8.07 -103.93 14.08
CA THR A 568 -7.71 -102.90 15.07
C THR A 568 -6.33 -102.32 14.80
N ASP A 569 -5.33 -103.14 14.45
CA ASP A 569 -3.99 -102.66 14.05
C ASP A 569 -4.06 -101.77 12.79
N ARG A 570 -4.92 -102.10 11.82
CA ARG A 570 -5.16 -101.23 10.64
C ARG A 570 -5.85 -99.93 11.01
N ALA A 571 -6.84 -99.97 11.90
CA ALA A 571 -7.53 -98.76 12.37
C ALA A 571 -6.58 -97.84 13.14
N ALA A 572 -5.71 -98.39 13.98
CA ALA A 572 -4.65 -97.65 14.68
C ALA A 572 -3.64 -97.04 13.69
N ALA A 573 -3.20 -97.79 12.68
CA ALA A 573 -2.29 -97.29 11.65
C ALA A 573 -2.90 -96.16 10.80
N VAL A 574 -4.21 -96.20 10.52
CA VAL A 574 -4.91 -95.10 9.84
C VAL A 574 -5.01 -93.88 10.74
N ALA A 575 -5.34 -94.06 12.02
CA ALA A 575 -5.41 -92.96 12.98
C ALA A 575 -4.05 -92.28 13.19
N GLU A 576 -2.95 -93.04 13.23
CA GLU A 576 -1.61 -92.47 13.34
C GLU A 576 -1.21 -91.67 12.09
N ARG A 577 -1.54 -92.15 10.88
CA ARG A 577 -1.34 -91.38 9.64
C ARG A 577 -2.17 -90.10 9.60
N GLU A 578 -3.43 -90.15 10.07
CA GLU A 578 -4.27 -88.96 10.20
C GLU A 578 -3.67 -87.95 11.19
N ARG A 579 -3.08 -88.43 12.29
CA ARG A 579 -2.37 -87.61 13.26
C ARG A 579 -1.11 -86.98 12.67
N GLU A 580 -0.25 -87.75 11.99
CA GLU A 580 0.95 -87.22 11.33
C GLU A 580 0.61 -86.18 10.25
N ALA A 581 -0.46 -86.41 9.49
CA ALA A 581 -0.96 -85.45 8.51
C ALA A 581 -1.49 -84.16 9.18
N ALA A 582 -2.18 -84.28 10.31
CA ALA A 582 -2.65 -83.13 11.09
C ALA A 582 -1.47 -82.35 11.69
N GLU A 583 -0.46 -83.03 12.25
CA GLU A 583 0.73 -82.40 12.81
C GLU A 583 1.55 -81.68 11.71
N THR A 584 1.65 -82.25 10.51
CA THR A 584 2.29 -81.60 9.36
C THR A 584 1.53 -80.34 8.92
N ARG A 585 0.19 -80.38 8.90
CA ARG A 585 -0.63 -79.18 8.58
C ARG A 585 -0.49 -78.10 9.65
N ALA A 586 -0.43 -78.47 10.92
CA ALA A 586 -0.19 -77.52 12.01
C ALA A 586 1.19 -76.86 11.90
N GLU A 587 2.21 -77.62 11.50
CA GLU A 587 3.55 -77.07 11.26
C GLU A 587 3.58 -76.11 10.07
N GLN A 588 2.93 -76.46 8.96
CA GLN A 588 2.78 -75.57 7.80
C GLN A 588 2.03 -74.28 8.16
N ALA A 589 0.98 -74.36 8.99
CA ALA A 589 0.23 -73.20 9.46
C ALA A 589 1.08 -72.29 10.37
N ARG A 590 1.92 -72.86 11.26
CA ARG A 590 2.87 -72.08 12.06
C ARG A 590 3.93 -71.37 11.21
N GLN A 591 4.44 -72.03 10.17
CA GLN A 591 5.37 -71.39 9.22
C GLN A 591 4.71 -70.28 8.40
N ALA A 592 3.44 -70.46 8.01
CA ALA A 592 2.67 -69.42 7.32
C ALA A 592 2.42 -68.20 8.23
N GLN A 593 2.09 -68.43 9.50
CA GLN A 593 1.95 -67.38 10.51
C GLN A 593 3.26 -66.58 10.68
N ALA A 594 4.39 -67.27 10.84
CA ALA A 594 5.70 -66.61 10.99
C ALA A 594 6.08 -65.75 9.75
N ARG A 595 5.72 -66.21 8.54
CA ARG A 595 5.92 -65.41 7.32
C ARG A 595 5.02 -64.18 7.28
N ALA A 596 3.74 -64.34 7.63
CA ALA A 596 2.79 -63.22 7.67
C ALA A 596 3.16 -62.18 8.74
N GLU A 597 3.73 -62.62 9.87
CA GLU A 597 4.26 -61.74 10.91
C GLU A 597 5.48 -60.95 10.42
N ALA A 598 6.43 -61.62 9.76
CA ALA A 598 7.59 -60.95 9.15
C ALA A 598 7.18 -59.96 8.04
N GLU A 599 6.21 -60.29 7.20
CA GLU A 599 5.66 -59.38 6.18
C GLU A 599 4.98 -58.16 6.81
N ARG A 600 4.28 -58.33 7.94
CA ARG A 600 3.69 -57.22 8.69
C ARG A 600 4.76 -56.31 9.28
N GLU A 601 5.81 -56.86 9.87
CA GLU A 601 6.92 -56.06 10.40
C GLU A 601 7.61 -55.27 9.29
N ALA A 602 7.92 -55.92 8.15
CA ALA A 602 8.49 -55.25 6.98
C ALA A 602 7.57 -54.15 6.42
N ALA A 603 6.25 -54.40 6.35
CA ALA A 603 5.28 -53.40 5.92
C ALA A 603 5.20 -52.21 6.90
N ALA A 604 5.31 -52.45 8.21
CA ALA A 604 5.33 -51.40 9.23
C ALA A 604 6.62 -50.56 9.16
N GLU A 605 7.79 -51.17 8.96
CA GLU A 605 9.05 -50.47 8.75
C GLU A 605 9.02 -49.62 7.47
N ALA A 606 8.52 -50.18 6.37
CA ALA A 606 8.33 -49.45 5.12
C ALA A 606 7.37 -48.27 5.28
N ALA A 607 6.30 -48.43 6.06
CA ALA A 607 5.37 -47.34 6.36
C ALA A 607 6.00 -46.23 7.20
N MET A 608 6.84 -46.56 8.19
CA MET A 608 7.60 -45.54 8.93
C MET A 608 8.61 -44.81 8.04
N ALA A 609 9.29 -45.51 7.13
CA ALA A 609 10.18 -44.88 6.16
C ALA A 609 9.42 -43.95 5.20
N ALA A 610 8.25 -44.39 4.72
CA ALA A 610 7.36 -43.58 3.89
C ALA A 610 6.83 -42.33 4.63
N GLN A 611 6.47 -42.45 5.91
CA GLN A 611 6.11 -41.32 6.76
C GLN A 611 7.27 -40.33 6.95
N ALA A 612 8.48 -40.83 7.18
CA ALA A 612 9.66 -39.98 7.33
C ALA A 612 9.98 -39.22 6.04
N GLU A 613 9.83 -39.86 4.88
CA GLU A 613 10.07 -39.22 3.58
C GLU A 613 8.97 -38.20 3.24
N ALA A 614 7.70 -38.53 3.47
CA ALA A 614 6.59 -37.60 3.34
C ALA A 614 6.78 -36.36 4.22
N ALA A 615 7.24 -36.54 5.46
CA ALA A 615 7.55 -35.43 6.37
C ALA A 615 8.71 -34.56 5.86
N ARG A 616 9.77 -35.16 5.29
CA ARG A 616 10.88 -34.41 4.68
C ARG A 616 10.44 -33.58 3.48
N VAL A 617 9.64 -34.17 2.58
CA VAL A 617 9.09 -33.48 1.41
C VAL A 617 8.21 -32.30 1.85
N GLN A 618 7.35 -32.51 2.86
CA GLN A 618 6.53 -31.45 3.42
C GLN A 618 7.36 -30.34 4.05
N GLN A 619 8.36 -30.67 4.88
CA GLN A 619 9.25 -29.67 5.49
C GLN A 619 10.04 -28.88 4.44
N ALA A 620 10.54 -29.55 3.39
CA ALA A 620 11.26 -28.89 2.31
C ALA A 620 10.33 -27.92 1.53
N ALA A 621 9.09 -28.34 1.27
CA ALA A 621 8.08 -27.50 0.62
C ALA A 621 7.70 -26.28 1.47
N GLU A 622 7.49 -26.47 2.78
CA GLU A 622 7.20 -25.37 3.72
C GLU A 622 8.39 -24.40 3.84
N ALA A 623 9.62 -24.90 3.94
CA ALA A 623 10.82 -24.06 3.98
C ALA A 623 11.08 -23.30 2.66
N ALA A 624 10.67 -23.85 1.52
CA ALA A 624 10.69 -23.14 0.24
C ALA A 624 9.59 -22.06 0.20
N ALA A 625 8.39 -22.38 0.68
CA ALA A 625 7.28 -21.44 0.80
C ALA A 625 7.64 -20.23 1.66
N ASP A 626 8.26 -20.47 2.82
CA ASP A 626 8.67 -19.42 3.75
C ASP A 626 9.72 -18.49 3.15
N ARG A 627 10.69 -19.04 2.41
CA ARG A 627 11.66 -18.23 1.66
C ARG A 627 10.98 -17.35 0.63
N ILE A 628 10.09 -17.92 -0.19
CA ILE A 628 9.37 -17.17 -1.23
C ILE A 628 8.46 -16.10 -0.60
N ARG A 629 7.76 -16.41 0.49
CA ARG A 629 6.96 -15.42 1.25
C ARG A 629 7.82 -14.29 1.78
N THR A 630 8.96 -14.60 2.38
CA THR A 630 9.87 -13.59 2.95
C THR A 630 10.45 -12.69 1.86
N GLU A 631 10.88 -13.27 0.74
CA GLU A 631 11.38 -12.52 -0.42
C GLU A 631 10.30 -11.64 -1.07
N ALA A 632 9.07 -12.16 -1.20
CA ALA A 632 7.94 -11.42 -1.73
C ALA A 632 7.53 -10.25 -0.82
N VAL A 633 7.51 -10.44 0.50
CA VAL A 633 7.24 -9.38 1.48
C VAL A 633 8.34 -8.31 1.41
N ALA A 634 9.61 -8.70 1.41
CA ALA A 634 10.72 -7.75 1.29
C ALA A 634 10.66 -6.95 -0.03
N ALA A 635 10.32 -7.61 -1.15
CA ALA A 635 10.15 -6.94 -2.43
C ALA A 635 8.96 -5.96 -2.42
N ALA A 636 7.83 -6.34 -1.81
CA ALA A 636 6.65 -5.50 -1.68
C ALA A 636 6.92 -4.29 -0.78
N GLU A 637 7.63 -4.45 0.34
CA GLU A 637 8.02 -3.35 1.23
C GLU A 637 8.93 -2.34 0.51
N VAL A 638 9.90 -2.83 -0.26
CA VAL A 638 10.79 -1.96 -1.05
C VAL A 638 10.01 -1.16 -2.09
N GLU A 639 9.05 -1.77 -2.79
CA GLU A 639 8.24 -1.03 -3.77
C GLU A 639 7.20 -0.12 -3.14
N GLN A 640 6.62 -0.49 -2.00
CA GLN A 640 5.76 0.39 -1.23
C GLN A 640 6.53 1.62 -0.74
N ALA A 641 7.74 1.44 -0.22
CA ALA A 641 8.60 2.55 0.19
C ALA A 641 8.96 3.47 -0.99
N ARG A 642 9.20 2.92 -2.19
CA ARG A 642 9.40 3.71 -3.42
C ARG A 642 8.14 4.47 -3.82
N ALA A 643 6.96 3.86 -3.73
CA ALA A 643 5.69 4.51 -4.02
C ALA A 643 5.40 5.65 -3.01
N ASP A 644 5.69 5.45 -1.73
CA ASP A 644 5.54 6.46 -0.68
C ASP A 644 6.52 7.62 -0.87
N ALA A 645 7.79 7.33 -1.18
CA ALA A 645 8.76 8.37 -1.52
C ALA A 645 8.33 9.17 -2.76
N ALA A 646 7.77 8.51 -3.78
CA ALA A 646 7.24 9.17 -4.97
C ALA A 646 6.01 10.04 -4.66
N ARG A 647 5.12 9.60 -3.76
CA ARG A 647 3.98 10.39 -3.28
C ARG A 647 4.45 11.63 -2.52
N GLN A 648 5.34 11.45 -1.54
CA GLN A 648 5.91 12.55 -0.77
C GLN A 648 6.58 13.59 -1.67
N ALA A 649 7.36 13.16 -2.66
CA ALA A 649 7.98 14.06 -3.63
C ALA A 649 6.97 14.83 -4.50
N ARG A 650 5.78 14.26 -4.77
CA ARG A 650 4.69 14.98 -5.48
C ARG A 650 4.06 16.03 -4.56
N ASP A 651 3.77 15.67 -3.32
CA ASP A 651 3.15 16.57 -2.34
C ASP A 651 4.09 17.75 -2.02
N GLU A 652 5.39 17.51 -1.87
CA GLU A 652 6.39 18.55 -1.68
C GLU A 652 6.48 19.48 -2.90
N ALA A 653 6.44 18.92 -4.12
CA ALA A 653 6.46 19.71 -5.34
C ALA A 653 5.18 20.56 -5.52
N GLU A 654 4.02 20.03 -5.15
CA GLU A 654 2.76 20.76 -5.18
C GLU A 654 2.71 21.85 -4.10
N ALA A 655 3.18 21.57 -2.89
CA ALA A 655 3.32 22.55 -1.83
C ALA A 655 4.27 23.70 -2.25
N ALA A 656 5.40 23.38 -2.89
CA ALA A 656 6.32 24.37 -3.43
C ALA A 656 5.67 25.23 -4.54
N ARG A 657 4.84 24.62 -5.41
CA ARG A 657 4.07 25.35 -6.43
C ARG A 657 3.09 26.33 -5.78
N LEU A 658 2.28 25.87 -4.83
CA LEU A 658 1.31 26.70 -4.12
C LEU A 658 1.98 27.85 -3.37
N ALA A 659 3.12 27.61 -2.72
CA ALA A 659 3.90 28.66 -2.06
C ALA A 659 4.43 29.70 -3.06
N ALA A 660 4.89 29.27 -4.24
CA ALA A 660 5.32 30.17 -5.30
C ALA A 660 4.16 31.01 -5.86
N ASP A 661 2.99 30.41 -6.04
CA ASP A 661 1.78 31.10 -6.51
C ASP A 661 1.28 32.12 -5.47
N GLN A 662 1.31 31.79 -4.18
CA GLN A 662 1.00 32.73 -3.09
C GLN A 662 1.98 33.91 -3.07
N ALA A 663 3.28 33.65 -3.16
CA ALA A 663 4.29 34.71 -3.22
C ALA A 663 4.10 35.62 -4.45
N ALA A 664 3.73 35.05 -5.61
CA ALA A 664 3.41 35.82 -6.79
C ALA A 664 2.16 36.69 -6.60
N ALA A 665 1.10 36.14 -5.99
CA ALA A 665 -0.12 36.88 -5.68
C ALA A 665 0.13 38.05 -4.71
N GLU A 666 0.96 37.86 -3.68
CA GLU A 666 1.35 38.95 -2.77
C GLU A 666 2.09 40.08 -3.48
N VAL A 667 3.03 39.74 -4.38
CA VAL A 667 3.77 40.74 -5.16
C VAL A 667 2.83 41.51 -6.10
N ILE A 668 1.87 40.82 -6.73
CA ILE A 668 0.86 41.47 -7.58
C ILE A 668 -0.03 42.39 -6.74
N GLY A 669 -0.51 41.93 -5.58
CA GLY A 669 -1.34 42.72 -4.68
C GLY A 669 -0.66 43.99 -4.18
N LYS A 670 0.63 43.92 -3.83
CA LYS A 670 1.43 45.10 -3.45
C LYS A 670 1.58 46.09 -4.62
N ALA A 671 1.89 45.60 -5.81
CA ALA A 671 2.03 46.44 -6.99
C ALA A 671 0.71 47.14 -7.37
N ASP A 672 -0.43 46.48 -7.23
CA ASP A 672 -1.73 47.08 -7.51
C ASP A 672 -2.15 48.09 -6.43
N ALA A 673 -1.79 47.86 -5.17
CA ALA A 673 -1.97 48.83 -4.09
C ALA A 673 -1.15 50.11 -4.33
N GLU A 674 0.13 49.98 -4.69
CA GLU A 674 1.00 51.11 -5.04
C GLU A 674 0.49 51.88 -6.26
N ARG A 675 0.00 51.17 -7.29
CA ARG A 675 -0.65 51.82 -8.46
C ARG A 675 -1.90 52.59 -8.06
N ALA A 676 -2.74 52.04 -7.19
CA ALA A 676 -3.94 52.71 -6.71
C ALA A 676 -3.60 53.96 -5.88
N GLU A 677 -2.49 53.94 -5.14
CA GLU A 677 -1.99 55.11 -4.42
C GLU A 677 -1.44 56.18 -5.37
N ALA A 678 -0.63 55.79 -6.36
CA ALA A 678 -0.12 56.69 -7.40
C ALA A 678 -1.24 57.33 -8.23
N ALA A 679 -2.30 56.57 -8.54
CA ALA A 679 -3.50 57.09 -9.20
C ALA A 679 -4.20 58.14 -8.33
N ARG A 680 -4.39 57.87 -7.04
CA ARG A 680 -4.96 58.84 -6.08
C ARG A 680 -4.11 60.10 -5.93
N ALA A 681 -2.78 59.99 -5.96
CA ALA A 681 -1.88 61.14 -5.96
C ALA A 681 -2.04 61.97 -7.25
N THR A 682 -2.17 61.31 -8.40
CA THR A 682 -2.36 61.97 -9.70
C THR A 682 -3.69 62.72 -9.78
N THR A 683 -4.79 62.12 -9.32
CA THR A 683 -6.11 62.80 -9.26
C THR A 683 -6.06 64.04 -8.37
N ARG A 684 -5.41 63.96 -7.20
CA ARG A 684 -5.22 65.13 -6.32
C ARG A 684 -4.44 66.25 -7.01
N ALA A 685 -3.36 65.92 -7.73
CA ALA A 685 -2.57 66.89 -8.48
C ALA A 685 -3.37 67.55 -9.63
N GLN A 686 -4.23 66.80 -10.32
CA GLN A 686 -5.08 67.33 -11.38
C GLN A 686 -6.12 68.32 -10.85
N VAL A 687 -6.77 68.03 -9.72
CA VAL A 687 -7.73 68.95 -9.08
C VAL A 687 -7.06 70.27 -8.70
N VAL A 688 -5.86 70.22 -8.11
CA VAL A 688 -5.09 71.41 -7.75
C VAL A 688 -4.68 72.22 -8.99
N THR A 689 -4.27 71.54 -10.06
CA THR A 689 -3.87 72.19 -11.32
C THR A 689 -5.05 72.87 -12.01
N ALA A 690 -6.21 72.22 -12.05
CA ALA A 690 -7.44 72.79 -12.60
C ALA A 690 -7.91 74.02 -11.80
N GLY A 691 -7.83 73.96 -10.47
CA GLY A 691 -8.13 75.11 -9.60
C GLY A 691 -7.21 76.31 -9.86
N LEU A 692 -5.91 76.08 -10.06
CA LEU A 692 -4.94 77.12 -10.40
C LEU A 692 -5.14 77.72 -11.80
N ALA A 693 -5.49 76.89 -12.78
CA ALA A 693 -5.78 77.34 -14.15
C ALA A 693 -7.00 78.28 -14.18
N ALA A 694 -8.09 77.89 -13.52
CA ALA A 694 -9.30 78.73 -13.40
C ALA A 694 -8.99 80.08 -12.74
N LEU A 695 -8.13 80.10 -11.73
CA LEU A 695 -7.71 81.33 -11.05
C LEU A 695 -6.89 82.26 -11.95
N THR A 696 -6.11 81.68 -12.87
CA THR A 696 -5.29 82.42 -13.84
C THR A 696 -6.13 83.02 -14.97
N GLU A 697 -7.16 82.29 -15.43
CA GLU A 697 -8.11 82.77 -16.43
C GLU A 697 -8.92 83.97 -15.93
N GLU A 698 -9.39 83.93 -14.67
CA GLU A 698 -10.08 85.07 -14.05
C GLU A 698 -9.17 86.29 -13.89
N MET A 699 -7.88 86.10 -13.58
CA MET A 699 -6.92 87.21 -13.57
C MET A 699 -6.70 87.79 -14.98
N ALA A 700 -6.60 86.94 -16.01
CA ALA A 700 -6.39 87.38 -17.39
C ALA A 700 -7.62 88.10 -17.98
N ALA A 701 -8.83 87.71 -17.56
CA ALA A 701 -10.08 88.37 -17.91
C ALA A 701 -10.24 89.77 -17.28
N GLY A 702 -9.32 90.17 -16.39
CA GLY A 702 -9.33 91.49 -15.75
C GLY A 702 -10.47 91.68 -14.73
N THR A 703 -11.18 90.60 -14.39
CA THR A 703 -12.21 90.57 -13.35
C THR A 703 -11.59 90.70 -11.95
N LEU A 704 -10.31 90.37 -11.80
CA LEU A 704 -9.49 90.56 -10.60
C LEU A 704 -8.33 91.55 -10.85
N GLY A 705 -8.15 92.55 -9.98
CA GLY A 705 -7.05 93.52 -10.04
C GLY A 705 -6.35 93.68 -8.69
N VAL A 706 -5.06 94.00 -8.69
CA VAL A 706 -4.24 94.14 -7.48
C VAL A 706 -3.95 95.62 -7.22
N ARG A 707 -4.26 96.12 -6.01
CA ARG A 707 -3.82 97.46 -5.57
C ARG A 707 -2.49 97.39 -4.81
N GLU A 708 -1.79 98.52 -4.73
CA GLU A 708 -0.63 98.71 -3.84
C GLU A 708 -1.00 98.31 -2.41
N GLY A 709 -0.28 97.32 -1.87
CA GLY A 709 -0.59 96.62 -0.61
C GLY A 709 -0.90 95.13 -0.78
N GLY A 710 -1.02 94.61 -2.01
CA GLY A 710 -1.09 93.17 -2.28
C GLY A 710 -2.45 92.51 -2.01
N ARG A 711 -3.51 93.31 -1.82
CA ARG A 711 -4.90 92.80 -1.78
C ARG A 711 -5.49 92.78 -3.19
N VAL A 712 -6.03 91.63 -3.57
CA VAL A 712 -6.77 91.43 -4.81
C VAL A 712 -8.19 91.95 -4.63
N ILE A 713 -8.69 92.72 -5.59
CA ILE A 713 -10.03 93.30 -5.59
C ILE A 713 -10.72 92.89 -6.90
N ALA A 714 -11.94 92.41 -6.80
CA ALA A 714 -12.75 92.12 -7.97
C ALA A 714 -13.39 93.41 -8.50
N ARG A 715 -13.28 93.69 -9.81
CA ARG A 715 -13.87 94.90 -10.41
C ARG A 715 -15.38 94.77 -10.65
N ALA A 716 -15.92 93.56 -10.70
CA ALA A 716 -17.35 93.25 -10.87
C ALA A 716 -17.73 92.02 -10.00
N PRO A 717 -18.12 92.21 -8.72
CA PRO A 717 -18.32 91.14 -7.73
C PRO A 717 -19.46 90.15 -8.09
N GLU A 718 -20.49 90.64 -8.77
CA GLU A 718 -21.70 89.91 -9.18
C GLU A 718 -21.48 88.88 -10.31
N LEU A 719 -20.33 88.92 -11.00
CA LEU A 719 -19.93 87.90 -11.97
C LEU A 719 -18.96 86.86 -11.39
N LEU A 720 -18.49 87.04 -10.16
CA LEU A 720 -17.70 86.02 -9.47
C LEU A 720 -18.62 84.89 -9.00
N ARG A 721 -18.31 83.66 -9.42
CA ARG A 721 -18.76 82.49 -8.66
C ARG A 721 -18.07 82.50 -7.27
N PRO A 722 -18.77 82.13 -6.20
CA PRO A 722 -18.47 82.60 -4.85
C PRO A 722 -17.14 82.06 -4.31
N ALA A 723 -16.18 82.95 -4.06
CA ALA A 723 -15.17 82.76 -3.01
C ALA A 723 -14.47 84.08 -2.65
N PHE A 724 -14.35 84.26 -1.34
CA PHE A 724 -13.96 85.45 -0.57
C PHE A 724 -12.45 85.80 -0.60
N PRO A 725 -12.06 86.97 -0.04
CA PRO A 725 -10.76 87.62 -0.25
C PRO A 725 -9.65 87.28 0.80
N GLU A 726 -9.59 86.04 1.28
CA GLU A 726 -8.55 85.58 2.22
C GLU A 726 -7.34 84.92 1.50
N ILE A 727 -7.29 84.98 0.17
CA ILE A 727 -6.49 84.05 -0.65
C ILE A 727 -5.04 84.50 -0.90
N GLY A 728 -4.60 85.68 -0.47
CA GLY A 728 -3.20 86.14 -0.65
C GLY A 728 -2.17 85.21 0.01
N PRO A 729 -2.36 84.80 1.28
CA PRO A 729 -1.63 83.70 1.88
C PRO A 729 -1.85 82.37 1.17
N ALA A 730 -3.06 82.09 0.65
CA ALA A 730 -3.38 80.83 -0.01
C ALA A 730 -2.86 80.70 -1.46
N VAL A 731 -2.57 81.79 -2.18
CA VAL A 731 -1.90 81.79 -3.49
C VAL A 731 -0.40 81.63 -3.30
N ARG A 732 0.20 82.24 -2.27
CA ARG A 732 1.58 81.92 -1.86
C ARG A 732 1.69 80.49 -1.32
N ALA A 733 0.69 80.03 -0.56
CA ALA A 733 0.59 78.64 -0.17
C ALA A 733 0.36 77.74 -1.40
N ALA A 734 -0.41 78.16 -2.41
CA ALA A 734 -0.64 77.38 -3.63
C ALA A 734 0.61 77.32 -4.53
N ALA A 735 1.40 78.39 -4.61
CA ALA A 735 2.69 78.39 -5.28
C ALA A 735 3.72 77.54 -4.53
N THR A 736 3.74 77.63 -3.19
CA THR A 736 4.55 76.76 -2.32
C THR A 736 4.11 75.31 -2.43
N VAL A 737 2.80 75.04 -2.47
CA VAL A 737 2.21 73.73 -2.68
C VAL A 737 2.48 73.23 -4.09
N ALA A 738 2.50 74.08 -5.11
CA ALA A 738 2.85 73.70 -6.48
C ALA A 738 4.34 73.36 -6.60
N GLU A 739 5.23 74.10 -5.93
CA GLU A 739 6.65 73.74 -5.83
C GLU A 739 6.87 72.49 -5.00
N GLN A 740 6.19 72.35 -3.85
CA GLN A 740 6.18 71.13 -3.04
C GLN A 740 5.60 69.96 -3.81
N THR A 741 4.62 70.16 -4.69
CA THR A 741 4.04 69.11 -5.55
C THR A 741 5.02 68.73 -6.66
N ARG A 742 5.75 69.69 -7.25
CA ARG A 742 6.83 69.39 -8.20
C ARG A 742 8.02 68.72 -7.52
N ALA A 743 8.33 69.08 -6.28
CA ALA A 743 9.35 68.43 -5.46
C ALA A 743 8.92 67.01 -5.11
N ALA A 744 7.70 66.82 -4.59
CA ALA A 744 7.10 65.53 -4.29
C ALA A 744 6.96 64.65 -5.54
N ARG A 745 6.69 65.22 -6.72
CA ARG A 745 6.67 64.46 -7.98
C ARG A 745 8.07 64.02 -8.40
N ARG A 746 9.08 64.87 -8.25
CA ARG A 746 10.49 64.49 -8.49
C ARG A 746 10.98 63.46 -7.48
N GLU A 747 10.53 63.54 -6.24
CA GLU A 747 10.80 62.56 -5.19
C GLU A 747 10.07 61.25 -5.48
N ALA A 748 8.80 61.27 -5.89
CA ALA A 748 8.06 60.08 -6.32
C ALA A 748 8.67 59.43 -7.57
N ASP A 749 9.15 60.22 -8.54
CA ASP A 749 9.85 59.72 -9.72
C ASP A 749 11.27 59.19 -9.37
N ALA A 750 11.90 59.71 -8.31
CA ALA A 750 13.15 59.18 -7.78
C ALA A 750 12.91 57.86 -7.03
N VAL A 751 11.90 57.81 -6.16
CA VAL A 751 11.45 56.60 -5.46
C VAL A 751 11.04 55.53 -6.46
N GLY A 752 10.28 55.88 -7.49
CA GLY A 752 9.89 54.96 -8.57
C GLY A 752 11.10 54.34 -9.26
N ARG A 753 12.12 55.14 -9.60
CA ARG A 753 13.36 54.63 -10.18
C ARG A 753 14.15 53.74 -9.21
N THR A 754 14.29 54.14 -7.94
CA THR A 754 14.97 53.29 -6.95
C THR A 754 14.22 51.98 -6.70
N THR A 755 12.89 52.00 -6.65
CA THR A 755 12.09 50.76 -6.50
C THR A 755 12.18 49.86 -7.73
N GLU A 756 12.30 50.43 -8.94
CA GLU A 756 12.48 49.66 -10.16
C GLU A 756 13.89 49.05 -10.23
N GLU A 757 14.92 49.80 -9.81
CA GLU A 757 16.29 49.30 -9.64
C GLU A 757 16.39 48.19 -8.57
N GLU A 758 15.76 48.38 -7.40
CA GLU A 758 15.67 47.36 -6.35
C GLU A 758 14.92 46.11 -6.83
N ARG A 759 13.86 46.30 -7.62
CA ARG A 759 13.10 45.19 -8.19
C ARG A 759 13.91 44.41 -9.22
N GLU A 760 14.67 45.07 -10.08
CA GLU A 760 15.58 44.38 -11.02
C GLU A 760 16.73 43.69 -10.29
N ALA A 761 17.33 44.32 -9.27
CA ALA A 761 18.34 43.70 -8.43
C ALA A 761 17.80 42.43 -7.71
N ALA A 762 16.58 42.49 -7.17
CA ALA A 762 15.93 41.34 -6.56
C ALA A 762 15.63 40.22 -7.57
N LYS A 763 15.20 40.55 -8.79
CA LYS A 763 15.02 39.56 -9.87
C LYS A 763 16.33 38.88 -10.24
N GLU A 764 17.42 39.63 -10.35
CA GLU A 764 18.75 39.08 -10.62
C GLU A 764 19.26 38.19 -9.48
N GLU A 765 18.98 38.56 -8.23
CA GLU A 765 19.33 37.73 -7.07
C GLU A 765 18.51 36.42 -7.05
N ILE A 766 17.20 36.50 -7.32
CA ILE A 766 16.34 35.32 -7.46
C ILE A 766 16.81 34.42 -8.61
N ALA A 767 17.17 35.01 -9.76
CA ALA A 767 17.70 34.26 -10.90
C ALA A 767 19.03 33.56 -10.54
N ARG A 768 19.94 34.24 -9.84
CA ARG A 768 21.19 33.65 -9.34
C ARG A 768 20.94 32.50 -8.36
N LYS A 769 20.03 32.68 -7.38
CA LYS A 769 19.68 31.61 -6.43
C LYS A 769 19.03 30.42 -7.11
N ARG A 770 18.15 30.64 -8.10
CA ARG A 770 17.57 29.57 -8.92
C ARG A 770 18.63 28.82 -9.71
N ALA A 771 19.54 29.53 -10.38
CA ALA A 771 20.63 28.90 -11.12
C ALA A 771 21.54 28.06 -10.20
N ALA A 772 21.87 28.57 -9.01
CA ALA A 772 22.65 27.84 -8.01
C ALA A 772 21.92 26.59 -7.50
N ALA A 773 20.62 26.69 -7.22
CA ALA A 773 19.81 25.54 -6.81
C ALA A 773 19.71 24.48 -7.92
N THR A 774 19.49 24.89 -9.18
CA THR A 774 19.48 23.97 -10.33
C THR A 774 20.84 23.26 -10.49
N ALA A 775 21.95 23.97 -10.32
CA ALA A 775 23.28 23.36 -10.37
C ALA A 775 23.52 22.37 -9.22
N ALA A 776 23.06 22.66 -8.00
CA ALA A 776 23.16 21.75 -6.87
C ALA A 776 22.34 20.46 -7.10
N ILE A 777 21.09 20.60 -7.57
CA ILE A 777 20.23 19.45 -7.90
C ILE A 777 20.84 18.60 -9.03
N ALA A 778 21.44 19.23 -10.05
CA ALA A 778 22.12 18.51 -11.12
C ALA A 778 23.29 17.67 -10.59
N LYS A 779 24.09 18.24 -9.67
CA LYS A 779 25.21 17.54 -9.04
C LYS A 779 24.75 16.38 -8.16
N GLU A 780 23.69 16.55 -7.37
CA GLU A 780 23.14 15.46 -6.55
C GLU A 780 22.60 14.32 -7.42
N ARG A 781 21.96 14.63 -8.56
CA ARG A 781 21.49 13.62 -9.52
C ARG A 781 22.64 12.84 -10.16
N GLU A 782 23.75 13.51 -10.46
CA GLU A 782 24.96 12.85 -10.99
C GLU A 782 25.54 11.87 -9.96
N VAL A 783 25.69 12.30 -8.70
CA VAL A 783 26.16 11.43 -7.61
C VAL A 783 25.22 10.24 -7.39
N ALA A 784 23.90 10.46 -7.42
CA ALA A 784 22.93 9.39 -7.28
C ALA A 784 22.95 8.40 -8.46
N ARG A 785 23.19 8.88 -9.68
CA ARG A 785 23.34 8.03 -10.87
C ARG A 785 24.59 7.17 -10.76
N ASP A 786 25.73 7.75 -10.37
CA ASP A 786 26.98 7.02 -10.20
C ASP A 786 26.87 5.93 -9.12
N GLU A 787 26.15 6.21 -8.04
CA GLU A 787 25.92 5.23 -6.97
C GLU A 787 24.99 4.09 -7.42
N LEU A 788 23.92 4.40 -8.15
CA LEU A 788 23.05 3.38 -8.75
C LEU A 788 23.80 2.51 -9.76
N GLU A 789 24.71 3.08 -10.54
CA GLU A 789 25.53 2.34 -11.48
C GLU A 789 26.50 1.39 -10.76
N ARG A 790 27.14 1.84 -9.67
CA ARG A 790 27.95 0.97 -8.80
C ARG A 790 27.15 -0.19 -8.21
N GLN A 791 25.95 0.09 -7.69
CA GLN A 791 25.08 -0.95 -7.14
C GLN A 791 24.66 -1.97 -8.20
N ARG A 792 24.32 -1.49 -9.41
CA ARG A 792 23.99 -2.37 -10.53
C ARG A 792 25.17 -3.27 -10.90
N LEU A 793 26.38 -2.73 -11.00
CA LEU A 793 27.58 -3.51 -11.29
C LEU A 793 27.86 -4.56 -10.20
N ALA A 794 27.64 -4.22 -8.92
CA ALA A 794 27.79 -5.16 -7.81
C ALA A 794 26.78 -6.31 -7.88
N VAL A 795 25.51 -6.02 -8.19
CA VAL A 795 24.48 -7.05 -8.37
C VAL A 795 24.78 -7.95 -9.57
N THR A 796 25.24 -7.36 -10.68
CA THR A 796 25.65 -8.16 -11.86
C THR A 796 26.81 -9.10 -11.52
N ALA A 797 27.81 -8.63 -10.78
CA ALA A 797 28.92 -9.47 -10.34
C ALA A 797 28.48 -10.62 -9.43
N ASP A 798 27.54 -10.40 -8.50
CA ASP A 798 26.99 -11.46 -7.64
C ASP A 798 26.21 -12.50 -8.45
N LEU A 799 25.42 -12.07 -9.44
CA LEU A 799 24.69 -12.96 -10.33
C LEU A 799 25.62 -13.81 -11.19
N ASP A 800 26.70 -13.22 -11.72
CA ASP A 800 27.71 -13.95 -12.50
C ASP A 800 28.43 -14.99 -11.64
N MET A 801 28.72 -14.67 -10.37
CA MET A 801 29.31 -15.62 -9.41
C MET A 801 28.36 -16.79 -9.12
N LYS A 802 27.08 -16.51 -8.85
CA LYS A 802 26.06 -17.56 -8.62
C LYS A 802 25.84 -18.43 -9.84
N ARG A 803 25.89 -17.86 -11.05
CA ARG A 803 25.82 -18.62 -12.29
C ARG A 803 27.01 -19.55 -12.45
N ALA A 804 28.22 -19.09 -12.14
CA ALA A 804 29.41 -19.94 -12.15
C ALA A 804 29.36 -21.05 -11.09
N ASP A 805 28.69 -20.85 -9.96
CA ASP A 805 28.44 -21.89 -8.96
C ASP A 805 27.44 -22.94 -9.45
N LEU A 806 26.35 -22.50 -10.09
CA LEU A 806 25.37 -23.40 -10.70
C LEU A 806 26.00 -24.24 -11.82
N ASP A 807 26.79 -23.63 -12.70
CA ASP A 807 27.50 -24.34 -13.77
C ASP A 807 28.47 -25.40 -13.20
N ARG A 808 29.11 -25.09 -12.05
CA ARG A 808 29.94 -26.06 -11.32
C ARG A 808 29.13 -27.22 -10.75
N GLN A 809 27.98 -26.94 -10.12
CA GLN A 809 27.08 -27.96 -9.60
C GLN A 809 26.52 -28.85 -10.71
N GLU A 810 26.09 -28.26 -11.83
CA GLU A 810 25.61 -29.00 -13.00
C GLU A 810 26.71 -29.92 -13.56
N THR A 811 27.94 -29.42 -13.66
CA THR A 811 29.08 -30.23 -14.10
C THR A 811 29.34 -31.40 -13.15
N GLU A 812 29.21 -31.20 -11.84
CA GLU A 812 29.41 -32.26 -10.86
C GLU A 812 28.30 -33.31 -10.90
N VAL A 813 27.04 -32.87 -11.03
CA VAL A 813 25.90 -33.78 -11.23
C VAL A 813 26.08 -34.59 -12.53
N LYS A 814 26.49 -33.96 -13.63
CA LYS A 814 26.80 -34.66 -14.89
C LYS A 814 27.90 -35.71 -14.72
N LYS A 815 28.95 -35.44 -13.93
CA LYS A 815 29.98 -36.44 -13.62
C LYS A 815 29.42 -37.60 -12.81
N GLN A 816 28.56 -37.33 -11.82
CA GLN A 816 27.91 -38.38 -11.03
C GLN A 816 27.02 -39.27 -11.91
N TRP A 817 26.25 -38.68 -12.82
CA TRP A 817 25.47 -39.41 -13.81
C TRP A 817 26.34 -40.22 -14.78
N ALA A 818 27.42 -39.64 -15.31
CA ALA A 818 28.35 -40.37 -16.18
C ALA A 818 29.03 -41.55 -15.46
N PHE A 819 29.35 -41.38 -14.17
CA PHE A 819 29.88 -42.45 -13.32
C PHE A 819 28.85 -43.56 -13.10
N LEU A 820 27.60 -43.19 -12.80
CA LEU A 820 26.49 -44.14 -12.68
C LEU A 820 26.24 -44.89 -14.00
N GLY A 821 26.22 -44.20 -15.14
CA GLY A 821 26.13 -44.82 -16.46
C GLY A 821 27.24 -45.83 -16.70
N THR A 822 28.49 -45.50 -16.36
CA THR A 822 29.63 -46.42 -16.48
C THR A 822 29.48 -47.66 -15.56
N LEU A 823 28.95 -47.48 -14.35
CA LEU A 823 28.65 -48.59 -13.45
C LEU A 823 27.57 -49.51 -14.02
N LEU A 824 26.50 -48.93 -14.56
CA LEU A 824 25.39 -49.65 -15.19
C LEU A 824 25.88 -50.49 -16.38
N GLU A 825 26.69 -49.90 -17.27
CA GLU A 825 27.29 -50.60 -18.41
C GLU A 825 28.16 -51.80 -18.00
N ARG A 826 28.84 -51.71 -16.85
CA ARG A 826 29.65 -52.82 -16.31
C ARG A 826 28.82 -53.86 -15.56
N PHE A 827 27.74 -53.46 -14.91
CA PHE A 827 26.88 -54.35 -14.14
C PHE A 827 25.97 -55.21 -15.03
N GLU A 828 25.44 -54.66 -16.12
CA GLU A 828 24.49 -55.37 -16.97
C GLU A 828 25.06 -56.69 -17.55
N PRO A 829 26.30 -56.76 -18.08
CA PRO A 829 26.90 -58.02 -18.54
C PRO A 829 27.15 -59.02 -17.41
N LEU A 830 27.45 -58.54 -16.21
CA LEU A 830 27.65 -59.39 -15.03
C LEU A 830 26.33 -60.02 -14.59
N LEU A 831 25.24 -59.23 -14.59
CA LEU A 831 23.91 -59.74 -14.30
C LEU A 831 23.45 -60.79 -15.32
N ARG A 832 23.71 -60.56 -16.61
CA ARG A 832 23.41 -61.56 -17.65
C ARG A 832 24.20 -62.85 -17.45
N LYS A 833 25.49 -62.76 -17.10
CA LYS A 833 26.32 -63.93 -16.77
C LYS A 833 25.81 -64.65 -15.52
N LEU A 834 25.38 -63.91 -14.50
CA LEU A 834 24.78 -64.48 -13.30
C LEU A 834 23.49 -65.24 -13.63
N MET A 835 22.59 -64.65 -14.42
CA MET A 835 21.36 -65.32 -14.87
C MET A 835 21.65 -66.58 -15.71
N GLN A 836 22.69 -66.54 -16.54
CA GLN A 836 23.12 -67.69 -17.32
C GLN A 836 23.69 -68.82 -16.43
N TRP A 837 24.44 -68.46 -15.38
CA TRP A 837 24.94 -69.40 -14.38
C TRP A 837 23.80 -70.02 -13.56
N LEU A 838 22.83 -69.21 -13.13
CA LEU A 838 21.64 -69.68 -12.39
C LEU A 838 20.77 -70.63 -13.22
N SER A 839 20.86 -70.55 -14.54
CA SER A 839 20.15 -71.44 -15.47
C SER A 839 20.82 -72.81 -15.64
N HIS A 840 21.99 -73.06 -15.01
CA HIS A 840 22.69 -74.33 -15.15
C HIS A 840 21.88 -75.49 -14.55
N PRO A 841 21.68 -76.62 -15.26
CA PRO A 841 20.80 -77.70 -14.83
C PRO A 841 21.22 -78.32 -13.49
N ASP A 842 22.52 -78.42 -13.24
CA ASP A 842 23.09 -79.07 -12.05
C ASP A 842 23.13 -78.20 -10.79
N LEU A 843 22.66 -76.94 -10.85
CA LEU A 843 22.62 -76.09 -9.66
C LEU A 843 21.51 -76.55 -8.70
N PRO A 844 21.78 -76.67 -7.39
CA PRO A 844 20.75 -76.96 -6.38
C PRO A 844 19.62 -75.92 -6.43
N SER A 845 18.37 -76.37 -6.28
CA SER A 845 17.19 -75.50 -6.38
C SER A 845 17.21 -74.34 -5.38
N SER A 846 17.70 -74.56 -4.15
CA SER A 846 17.84 -73.49 -3.15
C SER A 846 18.77 -72.36 -3.61
N MET A 847 19.87 -72.67 -4.31
CA MET A 847 20.78 -71.65 -4.84
C MET A 847 20.21 -70.94 -6.08
N LYS A 848 19.37 -71.63 -6.86
CA LYS A 848 18.66 -71.01 -7.99
C LYS A 848 17.64 -69.99 -7.51
N ASP A 849 16.83 -70.37 -6.52
CA ASP A 849 15.76 -69.52 -6.02
C ASP A 849 16.32 -68.26 -5.33
N GLU A 850 17.36 -68.41 -4.51
CA GLU A 850 18.06 -67.27 -3.87
C GLU A 850 18.76 -66.37 -4.90
N GLY A 851 19.44 -66.96 -5.88
CA GLY A 851 20.10 -66.20 -6.94
C GLY A 851 19.13 -65.47 -7.87
N ILE A 852 17.97 -66.06 -8.17
CA ILE A 852 16.89 -65.41 -8.94
C ILE A 852 16.29 -64.27 -8.14
N GLY A 853 16.11 -64.42 -6.82
CA GLY A 853 15.67 -63.34 -5.93
C GLY A 853 16.63 -62.14 -5.96
N LEU A 854 17.93 -62.38 -5.78
CA LEU A 854 18.96 -61.33 -5.86
C LEU A 854 19.03 -60.67 -7.24
N ALA A 855 18.85 -61.44 -8.32
CA ALA A 855 18.82 -60.90 -9.67
C ALA A 855 17.56 -60.05 -9.91
N ALA A 856 16.40 -60.46 -9.39
CA ALA A 856 15.16 -59.70 -9.50
C ALA A 856 15.22 -58.37 -8.73
N GLU A 857 15.80 -58.37 -7.53
CA GLU A 857 16.04 -57.15 -6.76
C GLU A 857 17.01 -56.22 -7.49
N ALA A 858 18.11 -56.76 -8.03
CA ALA A 858 19.05 -55.99 -8.85
C ALA A 858 18.38 -55.42 -10.11
N PHE A 859 17.52 -56.16 -10.79
CA PHE A 859 16.74 -55.66 -11.93
C PHE A 859 15.74 -54.57 -11.52
N SER A 860 15.14 -54.66 -10.32
CA SER A 860 14.26 -53.61 -9.82
C SER A 860 15.00 -52.32 -9.51
N VAL A 861 16.19 -52.40 -8.91
CA VAL A 861 17.05 -51.23 -8.66
C VAL A 861 17.53 -50.63 -9.98
N LEU A 862 17.93 -51.45 -10.96
CA LEU A 862 18.30 -51.00 -12.30
C LEU A 862 17.12 -50.37 -13.05
N GLY A 863 15.90 -50.88 -12.85
CA GLY A 863 14.68 -50.33 -13.42
C GLY A 863 14.33 -48.96 -12.86
N ALA A 864 14.44 -48.77 -11.55
CA ALA A 864 14.24 -47.47 -10.90
C ALA A 864 15.28 -46.44 -11.37
N LEU A 865 16.56 -46.83 -11.42
CA LEU A 865 17.65 -45.95 -11.90
C LEU A 865 17.49 -45.55 -13.38
N ARG A 866 16.80 -46.35 -14.21
CA ARG A 866 16.48 -46.01 -15.60
C ARG A 866 15.25 -45.12 -15.75
N GLN A 867 14.31 -45.16 -14.81
CA GLN A 867 13.11 -44.32 -14.84
C GLN A 867 13.40 -42.88 -14.43
N ASP A 868 14.48 -42.66 -13.67
CA ASP A 868 14.92 -41.35 -13.20
C ASP A 868 15.97 -40.69 -14.12
N ASP A 869 16.24 -41.23 -15.32
CA ASP A 869 17.11 -40.59 -16.30
C ASP A 869 16.39 -39.36 -16.91
N PRO A 870 16.89 -38.12 -16.70
CA PRO A 870 16.22 -36.92 -17.18
C PRO A 870 16.29 -36.72 -18.70
N ASP A 871 17.05 -37.55 -19.44
CA ASP A 871 17.09 -37.55 -20.90
C ASP A 871 17.17 -39.01 -21.44
N PRO A 872 16.05 -39.61 -21.88
CA PRO A 872 15.93 -41.05 -22.17
C PRO A 872 16.72 -41.56 -23.39
#